data_AF-A0A6S6VDL0-F1
#
_entry.id   AF-A0A6S6VDL0-F1
#
_cell.length_a   1.000
_cell.length_b   1.000
_cell.length_c   1.000
_cell.angle_alpha   90.00
_cell.angle_beta   90.00
_cell.angle_gamma   90.00
#
_symmetry.space_group_name_H-M   'P 1'
#
loop_
_entity.id
_entity.type
_entity.pdbx_description
1 polymer ?
#
loop_
_entity_poly.entity_id
_entity_poly.type
_entity_poly.pdbx_seq_one_letter_code
_entity_poly.pdbx_strand_id
1 'polypeptide(L)'
;MERVRPQAAPRAQGRRMSIFTEVGLVDENRIQEERSPVRTHESLAQLRPVKMLRFKSRNDVFNENGERQADDEDDWESVCDDDGDDDEANESTPSTMTTCTAPIYLAPTKLYRLGLLSLLLALMLPIMQLNPLKHVGVRGDMIPANSIQANTERSMLVRREDSPTDACRRWSGQSAIVNGTLYMYGFRRTTEAQQTQNTWNNDFLTLDLTQSWQVSSPALTGLPKPAGPPAVSLGQLWASYDSLWLYGGQFSDSPIVEPAINSIWEYNIGKKQWVEHADPKTSAGQKAEDEGQSVQRVAEGAGLTVSTLGRGFYFAGHLDFLTTKGWSNQIARVYLKSLLEFTFPGHSNNAVNSLQNGKTAGPDGAFRNITYGGLQNTASFPERADSSLVYVPGFGDEGLLIGVTGGDNATFTQMNTIDVYDIATSTWYKQSTSGKTPDYRVNPCTVVAAAQDGSSHNIYMYAGQDLEPAGKQTQRDDMWILSIPSFSWIEVDQGTGKASMPPARAGHLCQAWDAQMIVMGGYNTNLGCDTPGIYVFNLSSLSWSNQFTAVTGKNALQQYNSQDKGSTGNPLSQQINQRGFGVNAGIEGSYGYAVPEVVQRVIGGKATGGATLTAPVQTATQGPLATGKPQTYTMTGPDGATITNVINGNPQATSSGDSGPNIAAIVAGVIAGVFFVIAAYFAFCAWIYRRQVQIWKDHAAAVQTRANAEKQGTFTSSSGPGTVGGSSHGAAAGSFDIGRGNNSGEAATAYGGPGAEWGRRNSEGSVVDGLLDGQEPSFWGARGVLLNPRRSLRVINRD
;
A
#
# COMPACT_ATOMS: atom_id res chain seq x y z
N MET A 1 34.66 17.54 -49.18
CA MET A 1 34.51 16.10 -49.49
C MET A 1 34.78 15.36 -48.19
N GLU A 2 34.03 14.36 -47.76
CA GLU A 2 32.96 13.60 -48.43
C GLU A 2 31.85 13.22 -47.42
N ARG A 3 30.61 12.98 -47.86
CA ARG A 3 29.47 12.71 -46.96
C ARG A 3 29.33 11.22 -46.66
N VAL A 4 29.80 10.77 -45.48
CA VAL A 4 29.39 9.48 -44.92
C VAL A 4 27.92 9.56 -44.50
N ARG A 5 27.08 8.69 -45.05
CA ARG A 5 25.69 8.50 -44.58
C ARG A 5 25.72 7.60 -43.33
N PRO A 6 24.94 7.89 -42.28
CA PRO A 6 24.73 6.91 -41.22
C PRO A 6 24.01 5.67 -41.80
N GLN A 7 24.55 4.49 -41.51
CA GLN A 7 23.87 3.22 -41.80
C GLN A 7 22.66 3.08 -40.86
N ALA A 8 21.53 2.61 -41.38
CA ALA A 8 20.40 2.24 -40.53
C ALA A 8 20.79 1.04 -39.67
N ALA A 9 20.49 1.09 -38.37
CA ALA A 9 20.68 -0.06 -37.49
C ALA A 9 19.83 -1.26 -37.99
N PRO A 10 20.33 -2.50 -37.86
CA PRO A 10 19.52 -3.68 -38.15
C PRO A 10 18.28 -3.68 -37.24
N ARG A 11 17.14 -4.13 -37.79
CA ARG A 11 15.91 -4.27 -37.01
C ARG A 11 16.16 -5.22 -35.84
N ALA A 12 15.65 -4.87 -34.66
CA ALA A 12 15.69 -5.76 -33.50
C ALA A 12 14.96 -7.06 -33.82
N GLN A 13 15.62 -8.19 -33.57
CA GLN A 13 15.00 -9.52 -33.49
C GLN A 13 14.31 -9.68 -32.12
N GLY A 14 13.38 -10.63 -31.99
CA GLY A 14 12.42 -10.74 -30.88
C GLY A 14 12.95 -10.40 -29.48
N ARG A 15 12.30 -9.42 -28.84
CA ARG A 15 12.53 -9.09 -27.42
C ARG A 15 11.63 -9.94 -26.53
N ARG A 16 12.19 -10.44 -25.42
CA ARG A 16 11.46 -11.21 -24.41
C ARG A 16 10.48 -10.30 -23.66
N MET A 17 9.20 -10.68 -23.64
CA MET A 17 8.11 -9.86 -23.09
C MET A 17 7.64 -10.31 -21.69
N SER A 18 8.04 -11.51 -21.25
CA SER A 18 7.55 -12.15 -20.03
C SER A 18 8.68 -12.74 -19.20
N ILE A 19 8.38 -12.94 -17.92
CA ILE A 19 9.24 -13.61 -16.93
C ILE A 19 9.45 -15.11 -17.27
N PHE A 20 8.71 -15.68 -18.23
CA PHE A 20 8.81 -17.09 -18.63
C PHE A 20 9.17 -17.29 -20.10
N THR A 21 10.34 -17.87 -20.34
CA THR A 21 10.59 -18.97 -21.31
C THR A 21 12.06 -19.40 -21.23
N GLU A 22 12.31 -20.68 -21.49
CA GLU A 22 13.63 -21.30 -21.33
C GLU A 22 14.68 -20.74 -22.31
N VAL A 23 15.94 -21.15 -22.13
CA VAL A 23 17.08 -20.63 -22.89
C VAL A 23 17.22 -21.34 -24.25
N GLY A 24 16.53 -20.80 -25.25
CA GLY A 24 16.79 -21.06 -26.67
C GLY A 24 15.88 -22.08 -27.35
N LEU A 25 16.06 -22.22 -28.67
CA LEU A 25 15.40 -23.21 -29.55
C LEU A 25 13.88 -23.07 -29.78
N VAL A 26 13.34 -21.83 -29.75
CA VAL A 26 12.11 -21.51 -30.50
C VAL A 26 12.37 -20.29 -31.38
N ASP A 27 12.14 -20.45 -32.69
CA ASP A 27 12.24 -19.37 -33.67
C ASP A 27 10.88 -18.65 -33.78
N GLU A 28 10.92 -17.32 -33.61
CA GLU A 28 9.75 -16.42 -33.63
C GLU A 28 8.93 -16.53 -34.93
N ASN A 29 9.58 -16.88 -36.05
CA ASN A 29 8.91 -17.07 -37.34
C ASN A 29 7.88 -18.22 -37.29
N ARG A 30 8.18 -19.33 -36.60
CA ARG A 30 7.30 -20.53 -36.60
C ARG A 30 5.98 -20.27 -35.87
N ILE A 31 5.99 -19.40 -34.86
CA ILE A 31 4.78 -19.01 -34.11
C ILE A 31 3.85 -18.12 -34.96
N GLN A 32 4.39 -17.34 -35.92
CA GLN A 32 3.58 -16.56 -36.86
C GLN A 32 3.00 -17.44 -37.98
N GLU A 33 3.77 -18.41 -38.48
CA GLU A 33 3.31 -19.39 -39.49
C GLU A 33 2.20 -20.30 -38.94
N GLU A 34 2.34 -20.80 -37.71
CA GLU A 34 1.34 -21.66 -37.04
C GLU A 34 0.02 -20.94 -36.67
N ARG A 35 -0.10 -19.60 -36.84
CA ARG A 35 -1.25 -18.80 -36.36
C ARG A 35 -1.90 -17.85 -37.38
N SER A 36 -1.52 -17.85 -38.67
CA SER A 36 -2.04 -16.90 -39.68
C SER A 36 -2.87 -17.56 -40.80
N PRO A 37 -4.22 -17.50 -40.77
CA PRO A 37 -5.08 -18.17 -41.75
C PRO A 37 -5.31 -17.33 -43.03
N VAL A 38 -4.25 -16.82 -43.67
CA VAL A 38 -4.36 -16.03 -44.93
C VAL A 38 -3.24 -16.39 -45.91
N ARG A 39 -3.60 -16.99 -47.06
CA ARG A 39 -2.72 -17.03 -48.24
C ARG A 39 -2.78 -15.70 -48.98
N THR A 40 -1.64 -15.14 -49.34
CA THR A 40 -1.50 -14.17 -50.44
C THR A 40 -0.42 -14.63 -51.41
N HIS A 41 -0.68 -14.45 -52.70
CA HIS A 41 0.17 -14.91 -53.80
C HIS A 41 0.97 -13.74 -54.40
N GLU A 42 2.12 -14.08 -55.00
CA GLU A 42 2.86 -13.28 -55.99
C GLU A 42 3.46 -11.94 -55.49
N SER A 43 4.69 -11.58 -55.89
CA SER A 43 5.16 -11.50 -57.27
C SER A 43 6.64 -11.87 -57.49
N LEU A 44 6.97 -12.30 -58.71
CA LEU A 44 8.32 -12.66 -59.16
C LEU A 44 9.14 -11.48 -59.69
N ALA A 45 10.43 -11.42 -59.34
CA ALA A 45 11.45 -10.69 -60.09
C ALA A 45 12.77 -11.50 -60.09
N GLN A 46 13.16 -12.03 -61.25
CA GLN A 46 14.38 -12.84 -61.40
C GLN A 46 15.63 -12.00 -61.67
N LEU A 47 16.80 -12.38 -61.13
CA LEU A 47 18.09 -12.08 -61.76
C LEU A 47 19.18 -13.15 -61.51
N ARG A 48 18.97 -14.32 -62.16
CA ARG A 48 19.94 -15.24 -62.83
C ARG A 48 21.31 -15.64 -62.20
N PRO A 49 21.90 -16.78 -62.63
CA PRO A 49 22.66 -17.64 -61.71
C PRO A 49 24.17 -17.74 -61.96
N VAL A 50 24.87 -18.39 -61.03
CA VAL A 50 26.15 -19.08 -61.29
C VAL A 50 25.94 -20.60 -61.18
N LYS A 51 26.62 -21.33 -62.06
CA LYS A 51 26.64 -22.79 -62.28
C LYS A 51 28.12 -23.13 -62.56
N MET A 52 28.75 -24.25 -62.19
CA MET A 52 28.30 -25.66 -62.13
C MET A 52 29.39 -26.54 -61.46
N LEU A 53 28.98 -27.66 -60.82
CA LEU A 53 29.66 -29.00 -60.85
C LEU A 53 31.09 -29.17 -60.23
N ARG A 54 31.60 -30.36 -59.84
CA ARG A 54 31.10 -31.72 -59.44
C ARG A 54 32.35 -32.56 -59.05
N PHE A 55 32.37 -33.46 -58.07
CA PHE A 55 32.25 -34.95 -58.17
C PHE A 55 32.66 -35.54 -56.79
N LYS A 56 31.80 -36.29 -56.07
CA LYS A 56 31.57 -37.77 -56.07
C LYS A 56 32.57 -38.66 -55.28
N SER A 57 32.08 -39.26 -54.19
CA SER A 57 32.19 -40.70 -53.84
C SER A 57 31.03 -41.01 -52.86
N ARG A 58 30.04 -41.86 -53.14
CA ARG A 58 30.00 -43.36 -53.08
C ARG A 58 30.14 -43.91 -51.64
N ASN A 59 29.33 -44.87 -51.18
CA ASN A 59 28.48 -45.87 -51.87
C ASN A 59 27.06 -46.01 -51.32
N ASP A 60 26.16 -46.57 -52.14
CA ASP A 60 24.92 -47.26 -51.74
C ASP A 60 25.13 -48.79 -51.77
N VAL A 61 24.28 -49.56 -51.09
CA VAL A 61 24.12 -51.02 -51.28
C VAL A 61 22.62 -51.36 -51.21
N PHE A 62 22.13 -52.10 -52.21
CA PHE A 62 20.79 -52.71 -52.24
C PHE A 62 20.95 -54.20 -52.53
N ASN A 63 20.00 -55.03 -52.07
CA ASN A 63 20.02 -56.47 -52.28
C ASN A 63 19.46 -56.89 -53.65
N GLU A 64 19.84 -58.10 -54.09
CA GLU A 64 19.39 -58.70 -55.34
C GLU A 64 17.91 -59.14 -55.26
N ASN A 65 17.07 -58.57 -56.12
CA ASN A 65 15.89 -59.18 -56.77
C ASN A 65 15.11 -58.19 -57.68
N GLY A 66 15.40 -56.89 -57.59
CA GLY A 66 15.52 -56.05 -58.79
C GLY A 66 14.28 -55.53 -59.53
N GLU A 67 13.05 -55.68 -59.01
CA GLU A 67 11.83 -55.09 -59.63
C GLU A 67 11.27 -53.87 -58.85
N ARG A 68 10.22 -53.22 -59.38
CA ARG A 68 9.97 -51.77 -59.18
C ARG A 68 8.52 -51.37 -58.88
N GLN A 69 8.40 -50.41 -57.94
CA GLN A 69 7.56 -49.19 -58.02
C GLN A 69 6.01 -49.33 -57.93
N ALA A 70 5.38 -48.21 -57.57
CA ALA A 70 3.95 -47.98 -57.26
C ALA A 70 3.56 -48.54 -55.87
N ASP A 71 3.10 -47.75 -54.89
CA ASP A 71 2.10 -46.66 -54.85
C ASP A 71 0.65 -47.21 -54.83
N ASP A 72 -0.12 -46.87 -53.79
CA ASP A 72 -1.57 -46.58 -53.76
C ASP A 72 -2.01 -46.33 -52.28
N GLU A 73 -3.09 -45.55 -52.07
CA GLU A 73 -3.58 -45.07 -50.77
C GLU A 73 -5.03 -45.57 -50.45
N ASP A 74 -5.54 -45.17 -49.27
CA ASP A 74 -6.97 -45.04 -48.86
C ASP A 74 -7.80 -46.22 -48.25
N ASP A 75 -8.75 -45.77 -47.40
CA ASP A 75 -9.98 -46.36 -46.83
C ASP A 75 -10.00 -47.61 -45.90
N TRP A 76 -11.03 -47.84 -45.05
CA TRP A 76 -11.80 -47.06 -44.02
C TRP A 76 -13.09 -47.85 -43.62
N GLU A 77 -13.54 -47.71 -42.35
CA GLU A 77 -14.91 -47.94 -41.78
C GLU A 77 -15.57 -49.34 -41.55
N SER A 78 -16.66 -49.31 -40.75
CA SER A 78 -17.56 -50.38 -40.19
C SER A 78 -16.98 -51.23 -39.01
N VAL A 79 -17.58 -51.39 -37.80
CA VAL A 79 -18.95 -51.22 -37.21
C VAL A 79 -19.93 -52.33 -37.68
N CYS A 80 -20.81 -53.00 -36.91
CA CYS A 80 -21.62 -52.77 -35.68
C CYS A 80 -21.57 -54.03 -34.75
N ASP A 81 -21.79 -54.04 -33.41
CA ASP A 81 -22.94 -53.75 -32.50
C ASP A 81 -23.83 -54.99 -32.12
N ASP A 82 -24.64 -54.84 -31.05
CA ASP A 82 -25.69 -55.72 -30.45
C ASP A 82 -25.31 -57.10 -29.82
N ASP A 83 -26.02 -57.62 -28.79
CA ASP A 83 -26.60 -57.03 -27.55
C ASP A 83 -27.10 -58.16 -26.59
N GLY A 84 -27.55 -57.85 -25.37
CA GLY A 84 -28.58 -58.64 -24.64
C GLY A 84 -28.18 -59.58 -23.47
N ASP A 85 -28.08 -59.00 -22.27
CA ASP A 85 -28.92 -59.24 -21.06
C ASP A 85 -29.06 -60.60 -20.29
N ASP A 86 -29.27 -60.41 -18.97
CA ASP A 86 -30.09 -61.15 -17.99
C ASP A 86 -29.71 -62.52 -17.36
N ASP A 87 -29.17 -62.42 -16.12
CA ASP A 87 -29.76 -62.86 -14.83
C ASP A 87 -29.68 -64.28 -14.20
N GLU A 88 -29.79 -64.22 -12.86
CA GLU A 88 -30.09 -65.20 -11.78
C GLU A 88 -29.60 -66.68 -11.79
N ALA A 89 -28.67 -66.94 -10.85
CA ALA A 89 -28.77 -67.90 -9.74
C ALA A 89 -29.48 -69.29 -9.86
N ASN A 90 -28.70 -70.31 -9.44
CA ASN A 90 -29.03 -71.37 -8.46
C ASN A 90 -29.13 -72.86 -8.92
N GLU A 91 -28.57 -73.72 -8.05
CA GLU A 91 -28.73 -75.18 -7.82
C GLU A 91 -28.91 -76.25 -8.95
N SER A 92 -28.28 -77.39 -8.65
CA SER A 92 -28.70 -78.79 -8.91
C SER A 92 -27.97 -79.67 -9.95
N THR A 93 -27.61 -80.83 -9.42
CA THR A 93 -27.01 -82.10 -9.90
C THR A 93 -28.01 -83.02 -10.65
N PRO A 94 -27.67 -84.26 -11.13
CA PRO A 94 -26.37 -84.94 -11.42
C PRO A 94 -26.32 -85.86 -12.70
N SER A 95 -25.18 -86.54 -12.92
CA SER A 95 -25.01 -87.83 -13.66
C SER A 95 -25.16 -87.79 -15.22
N THR A 96 -24.71 -88.76 -16.04
CA THR A 96 -24.13 -90.11 -15.83
C THR A 96 -23.09 -90.49 -16.94
N MET A 97 -22.30 -91.55 -16.69
CA MET A 97 -21.39 -92.36 -17.56
C MET A 97 -21.63 -92.36 -19.09
N THR A 98 -20.69 -92.69 -20.00
CA THR A 98 -19.66 -93.79 -20.06
C THR A 98 -18.65 -93.41 -21.21
N THR A 99 -17.47 -94.00 -21.56
CA THR A 99 -16.76 -95.28 -21.27
C THR A 99 -15.22 -95.13 -21.46
N CYS A 100 -14.47 -96.22 -21.25
CA CYS A 100 -13.00 -96.38 -21.25
C CYS A 100 -12.30 -96.49 -22.63
N THR A 101 -10.99 -96.17 -22.66
CA THR A 101 -9.90 -97.16 -22.89
C THR A 101 -8.52 -96.60 -22.47
N ALA A 102 -7.53 -97.48 -22.30
CA ALA A 102 -6.18 -97.26 -21.72
C ALA A 102 -5.22 -98.36 -22.31
N PRO A 103 -3.90 -98.52 -21.96
CA PRO A 103 -3.19 -98.04 -20.75
C PRO A 103 -1.67 -97.68 -20.84
N ILE A 104 -1.07 -97.36 -19.67
CA ILE A 104 0.36 -97.38 -19.23
C ILE A 104 1.40 -96.44 -19.90
N TYR A 105 2.43 -95.90 -19.21
CA TYR A 105 2.98 -96.13 -17.83
C TYR A 105 3.55 -94.83 -17.15
N LEU A 106 3.52 -94.81 -15.81
CA LEU A 106 4.45 -94.19 -14.82
C LEU A 106 4.53 -92.65 -14.53
N ALA A 107 4.50 -92.37 -13.21
CA ALA A 107 5.12 -91.28 -12.42
C ALA A 107 4.52 -89.83 -12.40
N PRO A 108 4.08 -89.30 -11.23
CA PRO A 108 3.57 -87.93 -11.08
C PRO A 108 4.59 -86.91 -10.52
N THR A 109 4.63 -85.71 -11.09
CA THR A 109 5.61 -84.63 -10.80
C THR A 109 5.24 -83.71 -9.62
N LYS A 110 5.06 -84.25 -8.40
CA LYS A 110 4.72 -83.43 -7.20
C LYS A 110 5.60 -83.60 -5.94
N LEU A 111 6.79 -84.22 -6.03
CA LEU A 111 7.68 -84.41 -4.86
C LEU A 111 8.89 -83.45 -4.76
N TYR A 112 9.36 -82.85 -5.86
CA TYR A 112 10.61 -82.06 -5.86
C TYR A 112 10.57 -80.75 -5.05
N ARG A 113 9.39 -80.16 -4.80
CA ARG A 113 9.26 -78.89 -4.06
C ARG A 113 9.34 -79.03 -2.53
N LEU A 114 9.13 -80.23 -1.98
CA LEU A 114 9.29 -80.49 -0.54
C LEU A 114 10.75 -80.85 -0.20
N GLY A 115 11.42 -81.65 -1.04
CA GLY A 115 12.81 -82.06 -0.82
C GLY A 115 13.80 -80.88 -0.76
N LEU A 116 13.59 -79.85 -1.60
CA LEU A 116 14.45 -78.66 -1.61
C LEU A 116 14.34 -77.83 -0.32
N LEU A 117 13.13 -77.75 0.26
CA LEU A 117 12.88 -77.03 1.52
C LEU A 117 13.53 -77.74 2.71
N SER A 118 13.44 -79.07 2.77
CA SER A 118 14.07 -79.88 3.82
C SER A 118 15.60 -79.86 3.75
N LEU A 119 16.20 -79.77 2.56
CA LEU A 119 17.65 -79.62 2.41
C LEU A 119 18.14 -78.27 2.97
N LEU A 120 17.37 -77.21 2.73
CA LEU A 120 17.69 -75.84 3.19
C LEU A 120 17.59 -75.73 4.72
N LEU A 121 16.58 -76.36 5.33
CA LEU A 121 16.46 -76.51 6.79
C LEU A 121 17.59 -77.36 7.40
N ALA A 122 17.98 -78.47 6.75
CA ALA A 122 19.07 -79.32 7.20
C ALA A 122 20.43 -78.59 7.22
N LEU A 123 20.67 -77.68 6.26
CA LEU A 123 21.90 -76.87 6.18
C LEU A 123 21.97 -75.74 7.22
N MET A 124 20.85 -75.29 7.78
CA MET A 124 20.82 -74.25 8.83
C MET A 124 21.06 -74.80 10.25
N LEU A 125 20.73 -76.06 10.50
CA LEU A 125 20.80 -76.68 11.84
C LEU A 125 22.21 -76.68 12.50
N PRO A 126 23.34 -76.81 11.79
CA PRO A 126 24.66 -76.75 12.41
C PRO A 126 25.02 -75.38 13.00
N ILE A 127 24.45 -74.28 12.46
CA ILE A 127 24.84 -72.90 12.81
C ILE A 127 24.27 -72.48 14.17
N MET A 128 23.16 -73.10 14.62
CA MET A 128 22.53 -72.79 15.92
C MET A 128 23.03 -73.65 17.10
N GLN A 129 24.01 -74.53 16.91
CA GLN A 129 24.49 -75.46 17.96
C GLN A 129 25.86 -75.13 18.55
N LEU A 130 26.43 -73.95 18.26
CA LEU A 130 27.69 -73.46 18.85
C LEU A 130 27.54 -72.11 19.56
N ASN A 131 26.72 -72.07 20.62
CA ASN A 131 27.14 -71.52 21.93
C ASN A 131 26.14 -71.84 23.05
N PRO A 132 26.59 -72.05 24.31
CA PRO A 132 25.73 -72.56 25.38
C PRO A 132 24.99 -71.46 26.15
N LEU A 133 23.70 -71.67 26.40
CA LEU A 133 22.97 -70.95 27.45
C LEU A 133 23.54 -71.29 28.83
N LYS A 134 23.91 -70.27 29.61
CA LYS A 134 24.21 -70.38 31.05
C LYS A 134 23.49 -69.30 31.82
N HIS A 135 22.65 -69.68 32.77
CA HIS A 135 22.19 -68.78 33.83
C HIS A 135 23.35 -68.50 34.80
N VAL A 136 23.73 -67.24 34.93
CA VAL A 136 24.48 -66.70 36.08
C VAL A 136 23.84 -65.36 36.44
N GLY A 137 23.67 -65.09 37.74
CA GLY A 137 23.03 -63.86 38.22
C GLY A 137 23.87 -62.60 37.97
N VAL A 138 23.23 -61.44 38.11
CA VAL A 138 23.87 -60.13 37.92
C VAL A 138 25.02 -59.95 38.92
N ARG A 139 26.26 -60.02 38.41
CA ARG A 139 27.45 -59.53 39.12
C ARG A 139 27.70 -58.12 38.62
N GLY A 140 27.60 -57.14 39.53
CA GLY A 140 27.78 -55.72 39.21
C GLY A 140 29.26 -55.36 39.04
N ASP A 141 29.87 -55.72 37.92
CA ASP A 141 31.16 -55.19 37.52
C ASP A 141 30.98 -53.82 36.85
N MET A 142 31.79 -52.85 37.24
CA MET A 142 31.65 -51.46 36.78
C MET A 142 32.17 -51.32 35.34
N ILE A 143 31.25 -51.02 34.41
CA ILE A 143 31.61 -50.59 33.06
C ILE A 143 32.48 -49.33 33.18
N PRO A 144 33.66 -49.26 32.55
CA PRO A 144 34.47 -48.04 32.53
C PRO A 144 33.66 -46.90 31.93
N ALA A 145 33.49 -45.81 32.68
CA ALA A 145 32.57 -44.71 32.36
C ALA A 145 32.82 -44.05 30.98
N ASN A 146 33.99 -44.30 30.40
CA ASN A 146 34.45 -43.76 29.12
C ASN A 146 33.97 -44.57 27.90
N SER A 147 33.25 -45.69 28.09
CA SER A 147 32.77 -46.57 27.00
C SER A 147 31.24 -46.58 26.82
N ILE A 148 30.48 -46.04 27.78
CA ILE A 148 29.07 -45.65 27.62
C ILE A 148 28.89 -44.17 28.02
N GLN A 149 29.80 -43.33 27.53
CA GLN A 149 29.36 -42.02 27.07
C GLN A 149 28.71 -42.24 25.71
N ALA A 150 27.38 -42.21 25.67
CA ALA A 150 26.72 -41.75 24.46
C ALA A 150 27.26 -40.34 24.18
N ASN A 151 27.75 -40.07 22.96
CA ASN A 151 28.29 -38.75 22.61
C ASN A 151 27.16 -37.72 22.65
N THR A 152 26.97 -37.08 23.80
CA THR A 152 25.96 -36.04 24.04
C THR A 152 26.10 -34.91 23.02
N GLU A 153 27.33 -34.65 22.57
CA GLU A 153 27.70 -33.71 21.50
C GLU A 153 27.02 -33.97 20.14
N ARG A 154 26.52 -35.18 19.86
CA ARG A 154 25.80 -35.49 18.60
C ARG A 154 24.27 -35.48 18.72
N SER A 155 23.73 -35.32 19.93
CA SER A 155 22.28 -35.17 20.16
C SER A 155 21.91 -33.97 21.04
N MET A 156 22.84 -33.03 21.25
CA MET A 156 22.49 -31.70 21.74
C MET A 156 21.70 -30.95 20.66
N LEU A 157 20.46 -30.58 20.98
CA LEU A 157 19.72 -29.56 20.24
C LEU A 157 20.36 -28.19 20.52
N VAL A 158 21.47 -27.91 19.83
CA VAL A 158 22.18 -26.62 19.92
C VAL A 158 21.22 -25.52 19.47
N ARG A 159 20.95 -24.54 20.35
CA ARG A 159 20.21 -23.33 19.97
C ARG A 159 20.96 -22.68 18.81
N ARG A 160 20.23 -22.43 17.72
CA ARG A 160 20.76 -21.76 16.55
C ARG A 160 21.30 -20.39 16.93
N GLU A 161 22.44 -20.02 16.36
CA GLU A 161 23.01 -18.69 16.50
C GLU A 161 21.99 -17.64 16.03
N ASP A 162 21.80 -16.58 16.82
CA ASP A 162 20.97 -15.45 16.42
C ASP A 162 21.73 -14.57 15.42
N SER A 163 20.99 -13.83 14.59
CA SER A 163 21.57 -13.02 13.52
C SER A 163 22.26 -11.78 14.09
N PRO A 164 23.50 -11.45 13.67
CA PRO A 164 24.26 -10.33 14.22
C PRO A 164 23.57 -9.00 13.93
N THR A 165 23.38 -8.19 14.98
CA THR A 165 22.83 -6.83 14.90
C THR A 165 23.91 -5.81 14.56
N ASP A 166 25.18 -6.12 14.83
CA ASP A 166 26.35 -5.35 14.44
C ASP A 166 26.66 -5.47 12.93
N ALA A 167 27.15 -4.37 12.36
CA ALA A 167 27.68 -4.29 11.00
C ALA A 167 28.55 -3.06 10.86
N CYS A 168 29.59 -3.14 10.04
CA CYS A 168 30.23 -1.95 9.49
C CYS A 168 29.30 -1.28 8.46
N ARG A 169 28.63 -2.03 7.57
CA ARG A 169 27.59 -1.50 6.67
C ARG A 169 26.52 -2.57 6.38
N ARG A 170 25.31 -2.13 6.02
CA ARG A 170 24.24 -2.96 5.43
C ARG A 170 23.65 -2.25 4.20
N TRP A 171 23.26 -2.98 3.16
CA TRP A 171 22.52 -2.44 2.01
C TRP A 171 21.75 -3.53 1.26
N SER A 172 20.80 -3.13 0.40
CA SER A 172 20.08 -4.02 -0.53
C SER A 172 19.35 -5.22 0.13
N GLY A 173 18.80 -5.02 1.33
CA GLY A 173 18.00 -6.03 2.02
C GLY A 173 16.57 -6.13 1.55
N GLN A 174 15.75 -6.82 2.32
CA GLN A 174 14.30 -6.90 2.15
C GLN A 174 13.63 -6.61 3.52
N SER A 175 12.48 -5.95 3.53
CA SER A 175 11.76 -5.66 4.80
C SER A 175 10.26 -5.51 4.63
N ALA A 176 9.52 -5.77 5.72
CA ALA A 176 8.09 -5.52 5.86
C ALA A 176 7.73 -5.25 7.33
N ILE A 177 6.63 -4.55 7.59
CA ILE A 177 6.09 -4.34 8.95
C ILE A 177 4.92 -5.29 9.19
N VAL A 178 4.82 -5.83 10.40
CA VAL A 178 3.64 -6.52 10.93
C VAL A 178 3.41 -6.08 12.37
N ASN A 179 2.21 -5.55 12.68
CA ASN A 179 1.77 -5.17 14.04
C ASN A 179 2.79 -4.30 14.81
N GLY A 180 3.45 -3.34 14.13
CA GLY A 180 4.48 -2.47 14.72
C GLY A 180 5.84 -3.14 14.98
N THR A 181 6.11 -4.31 14.37
CA THR A 181 7.45 -4.90 14.29
C THR A 181 7.94 -4.84 12.84
N LEU A 182 9.06 -4.18 12.60
CA LEU A 182 9.72 -4.12 11.30
C LEU A 182 10.67 -5.32 11.15
N TYR A 183 10.28 -6.28 10.31
CA TYR A 183 11.08 -7.45 9.97
C TYR A 183 12.02 -7.15 8.80
N MET A 184 13.22 -7.73 8.88
CA MET A 184 14.33 -7.51 7.98
C MET A 184 14.97 -8.84 7.63
N TYR A 185 15.19 -9.09 6.34
CA TYR A 185 15.86 -10.28 5.83
C TYR A 185 17.07 -9.91 4.98
N GLY A 186 18.09 -10.76 4.99
CA GLY A 186 19.21 -10.75 4.05
C GLY A 186 20.09 -9.52 4.21
N PHE A 187 20.01 -8.59 3.25
CA PHE A 187 20.99 -7.54 2.97
C PHE A 187 22.34 -8.11 2.47
N ARG A 188 23.11 -7.23 1.81
CA ARG A 188 24.57 -7.29 1.83
C ARG A 188 25.05 -6.64 3.12
N ARG A 189 25.96 -7.29 3.86
CA ARG A 189 26.56 -6.82 5.11
C ARG A 189 28.07 -6.83 5.02
N THR A 190 28.75 -5.89 5.68
CA THR A 190 30.18 -6.00 5.99
C THR A 190 30.44 -5.92 7.49
N THR A 191 31.49 -6.58 7.96
CA THR A 191 32.06 -6.42 9.31
C THR A 191 33.17 -5.38 9.33
N GLU A 192 33.82 -5.12 8.20
CA GLU A 192 34.96 -4.19 8.06
C GLU A 192 34.76 -3.20 6.90
N ALA A 193 35.47 -2.08 6.95
CA ALA A 193 35.32 -0.98 5.98
C ALA A 193 35.90 -1.32 4.60
N GLN A 194 36.88 -2.23 4.55
CA GLN A 194 37.61 -2.66 3.35
C GLN A 194 37.09 -3.98 2.76
N GLN A 195 36.06 -4.59 3.36
CA GLN A 195 35.52 -5.88 2.92
C GLN A 195 34.78 -5.74 1.57
N THR A 196 35.29 -6.46 0.55
CA THR A 196 34.73 -6.46 -0.82
C THR A 196 34.09 -7.78 -1.24
N GLN A 197 34.19 -8.83 -0.42
CA GLN A 197 33.69 -10.18 -0.69
C GLN A 197 32.89 -10.74 0.49
N ASN A 198 32.15 -11.83 0.27
CA ASN A 198 31.34 -12.52 1.28
C ASN A 198 30.32 -11.59 1.96
N THR A 199 29.68 -10.72 1.16
CA THR A 199 28.74 -9.72 1.70
C THR A 199 27.29 -10.23 1.78
N TRP A 200 26.92 -11.21 0.95
CA TRP A 200 25.61 -11.87 1.04
C TRP A 200 25.52 -12.74 2.29
N ASN A 201 24.36 -12.70 2.92
CA ASN A 201 24.02 -13.47 4.10
C ASN A 201 22.49 -13.70 4.12
N ASN A 202 22.00 -14.47 5.10
CA ASN A 202 20.58 -14.63 5.39
C ASN A 202 20.25 -14.17 6.82
N ASP A 203 20.92 -13.12 7.30
CA ASP A 203 20.66 -12.53 8.61
C ASP A 203 19.19 -12.08 8.68
N PHE A 204 18.51 -12.45 9.78
CA PHE A 204 17.09 -12.19 10.00
C PHE A 204 16.94 -11.35 11.28
N LEU A 205 16.44 -10.13 11.12
CA LEU A 205 16.46 -9.08 12.15
C LEU A 205 15.05 -8.51 12.37
N THR A 206 14.82 -7.93 13.55
CA THR A 206 13.63 -7.12 13.84
C THR A 206 13.98 -5.79 14.47
N LEU A 207 13.15 -4.78 14.21
CA LEU A 207 13.18 -3.48 14.88
C LEU A 207 11.78 -3.20 15.48
N ASP A 208 11.72 -3.00 16.79
CA ASP A 208 10.47 -2.69 17.50
C ASP A 208 10.06 -1.23 17.20
N LEU A 209 8.84 -1.03 16.69
CA LEU A 209 8.23 0.29 16.44
C LEU A 209 7.07 0.58 17.42
N THR A 210 6.82 -0.32 18.38
CA THR A 210 5.86 -0.12 19.48
C THR A 210 6.45 0.69 20.64
N GLN A 211 7.76 1.00 20.58
CA GLN A 211 8.52 1.75 21.58
C GLN A 211 9.45 2.78 20.91
N SER A 212 9.61 3.94 21.55
CA SER A 212 10.53 5.00 21.08
C SER A 212 11.99 4.62 21.39
N TRP A 213 12.91 4.88 20.45
CA TRP A 213 14.34 4.58 20.60
C TRP A 213 15.22 5.66 19.95
N GLN A 214 16.46 5.78 20.43
CA GLN A 214 17.46 6.70 19.87
C GLN A 214 18.14 6.07 18.65
N VAL A 215 18.46 6.87 17.64
CA VAL A 215 19.18 6.44 16.41
C VAL A 215 20.55 5.82 16.72
N SER A 216 21.21 6.25 17.81
CA SER A 216 22.46 5.67 18.29
C SER A 216 22.32 4.32 19.02
N SER A 217 21.10 3.93 19.39
CA SER A 217 20.78 2.68 20.09
C SER A 217 19.37 2.21 19.70
N PRO A 218 19.14 1.83 18.42
CA PRO A 218 17.83 1.41 17.93
C PRO A 218 17.42 0.09 18.58
N ALA A 219 16.12 -0.21 18.62
CA ALA A 219 15.56 -1.44 19.19
C ALA A 219 15.76 -2.68 18.26
N LEU A 220 16.97 -2.80 17.68
CA LEU A 220 17.35 -3.82 16.71
C LEU A 220 17.69 -5.14 17.41
N THR A 221 16.99 -6.21 17.06
CA THR A 221 17.11 -7.55 17.63
C THR A 221 17.49 -8.57 16.56
N GLY A 222 18.43 -9.46 16.89
CA GLY A 222 18.76 -10.62 16.08
C GLY A 222 17.77 -11.76 16.30
N LEU A 223 17.20 -12.30 15.24
CA LEU A 223 16.42 -13.55 15.28
C LEU A 223 17.32 -14.75 14.90
N PRO A 224 16.99 -15.98 15.32
CA PRO A 224 17.72 -17.19 14.93
C PRO A 224 17.95 -17.24 13.42
N LYS A 225 19.22 -17.41 13.00
CA LYS A 225 19.57 -17.49 11.57
C LYS A 225 18.72 -18.58 10.88
N PRO A 226 18.14 -18.35 9.69
CA PRO A 226 17.17 -19.25 9.07
C PRO A 226 17.81 -20.53 8.52
N ALA A 227 17.01 -21.56 8.25
CA ALA A 227 17.44 -22.76 7.49
C ALA A 227 16.40 -23.02 6.42
N GLY A 228 16.87 -23.29 5.20
CA GLY A 228 16.05 -23.22 3.99
C GLY A 228 16.29 -21.91 3.24
N PRO A 229 15.76 -20.76 3.70
CA PRO A 229 15.90 -19.47 3.02
C PRO A 229 17.36 -19.11 2.65
N PRO A 230 17.66 -18.88 1.36
CA PRO A 230 19.02 -18.68 0.86
C PRO A 230 19.55 -17.27 1.16
N ALA A 231 20.88 -17.12 1.18
CA ALA A 231 21.52 -15.82 1.28
C ALA A 231 21.32 -15.00 -0.01
N VAL A 232 20.27 -14.18 -0.06
CA VAL A 232 19.87 -13.37 -1.23
C VAL A 232 19.61 -11.90 -0.88
N SER A 233 19.92 -11.03 -1.84
CA SER A 233 19.77 -9.57 -1.76
C SER A 233 18.88 -9.08 -2.91
N LEU A 234 18.33 -7.85 -2.85
CA LEU A 234 17.57 -7.23 -3.96
C LEU A 234 16.27 -7.98 -4.35
N GLY A 235 15.70 -8.75 -3.43
CA GLY A 235 14.37 -9.36 -3.53
C GLY A 235 13.28 -8.52 -2.87
N GLN A 236 12.16 -9.13 -2.50
CA GLN A 236 11.12 -8.52 -1.68
C GLN A 236 10.76 -9.39 -0.47
N LEU A 237 10.42 -8.76 0.64
CA LEU A 237 9.74 -9.39 1.77
C LEU A 237 8.33 -8.79 1.82
N TRP A 238 7.31 -9.60 1.58
CA TRP A 238 5.91 -9.20 1.77
C TRP A 238 5.42 -9.62 3.16
N ALA A 239 4.25 -9.13 3.57
CA ALA A 239 3.64 -9.47 4.85
C ALA A 239 2.14 -9.78 4.71
N SER A 240 1.69 -10.86 5.36
CA SER A 240 0.32 -10.98 5.88
C SER A 240 0.28 -10.51 7.34
N TYR A 241 -0.85 -10.65 8.01
CA TYR A 241 -1.00 -10.27 9.43
C TYR A 241 -0.23 -11.19 10.41
N ASP A 242 0.20 -12.36 9.94
CA ASP A 242 0.69 -13.49 10.73
C ASP A 242 1.93 -14.19 10.14
N SER A 243 2.27 -13.91 8.88
CA SER A 243 3.40 -14.49 8.15
C SER A 243 4.11 -13.46 7.27
N LEU A 244 5.38 -13.73 6.95
CA LEU A 244 6.18 -12.95 5.99
C LEU A 244 6.49 -13.82 4.77
N TRP A 245 6.55 -13.23 3.57
CA TRP A 245 6.76 -13.97 2.33
C TRP A 245 7.96 -13.42 1.57
N LEU A 246 9.06 -14.17 1.54
CA LEU A 246 10.30 -13.79 0.85
C LEU A 246 10.24 -14.24 -0.62
N TYR A 247 10.29 -13.26 -1.53
CA TYR A 247 10.25 -13.43 -2.98
C TYR A 247 11.55 -12.94 -3.65
N GLY A 248 11.98 -13.65 -4.71
CA GLY A 248 13.01 -13.18 -5.63
C GLY A 248 14.42 -13.12 -5.04
N GLY A 249 15.14 -12.06 -5.42
CA GLY A 249 16.50 -11.73 -4.98
C GLY A 249 17.60 -12.48 -5.73
N GLN A 250 18.79 -11.88 -5.80
CA GLN A 250 19.97 -12.47 -6.42
C GLN A 250 20.92 -13.08 -5.38
N PHE A 251 21.64 -14.12 -5.81
CA PHE A 251 22.74 -14.75 -5.10
C PHE A 251 24.02 -13.88 -5.16
N SER A 252 25.06 -14.33 -4.45
CA SER A 252 26.31 -13.59 -4.26
C SER A 252 27.06 -13.33 -5.57
N ASP A 253 27.51 -12.08 -5.78
CA ASP A 253 28.41 -11.69 -6.87
C ASP A 253 29.88 -12.03 -6.60
N SER A 254 30.28 -12.07 -5.32
CA SER A 254 31.67 -12.11 -4.89
C SER A 254 31.82 -12.74 -3.49
N PRO A 255 32.21 -14.02 -3.38
CA PRO A 255 32.38 -14.98 -4.48
C PRO A 255 31.05 -15.28 -5.18
N ILE A 256 31.12 -15.71 -6.45
CA ILE A 256 29.92 -16.13 -7.21
C ILE A 256 29.33 -17.39 -6.57
N VAL A 257 28.00 -17.38 -6.35
CA VAL A 257 27.24 -18.55 -5.90
C VAL A 257 26.16 -18.87 -6.91
N GLU A 258 26.09 -20.12 -7.37
CA GLU A 258 25.09 -20.56 -8.36
C GLU A 258 23.66 -20.48 -7.79
N PRO A 259 22.67 -19.97 -8.55
CA PRO A 259 21.30 -19.89 -8.06
C PRO A 259 20.65 -21.26 -7.84
N ALA A 260 19.98 -21.40 -6.69
CA ALA A 260 19.06 -22.50 -6.44
C ALA A 260 17.81 -22.42 -7.34
N ILE A 261 16.98 -23.46 -7.30
CA ILE A 261 15.64 -23.44 -7.92
C ILE A 261 14.83 -22.27 -7.31
N ASN A 262 13.84 -21.74 -8.03
CA ASN A 262 12.97 -20.73 -7.41
C ASN A 262 12.02 -21.39 -6.38
N SER A 263 12.01 -20.80 -5.20
CA SER A 263 11.16 -21.17 -4.08
C SER A 263 10.82 -19.89 -3.32
N ILE A 264 9.57 -19.77 -2.90
CA ILE A 264 9.08 -18.71 -2.02
C ILE A 264 9.19 -19.23 -0.59
N TRP A 265 9.56 -18.36 0.34
CA TRP A 265 9.73 -18.75 1.74
C TRP A 265 8.74 -18.00 2.62
N GLU A 266 7.81 -18.73 3.24
CA GLU A 266 6.94 -18.21 4.30
C GLU A 266 7.71 -18.26 5.63
N TYR A 267 7.70 -17.17 6.41
CA TYR A 267 8.00 -17.21 7.84
C TYR A 267 6.71 -17.00 8.62
N ASN A 268 6.19 -18.05 9.25
CA ASN A 268 5.04 -17.93 10.14
C ASN A 268 5.47 -17.37 11.50
N ILE A 269 5.02 -16.15 11.81
CA ILE A 269 5.48 -15.36 12.97
C ILE A 269 5.06 -16.03 14.28
N GLY A 270 3.85 -16.59 14.33
CA GLY A 270 3.31 -17.26 15.51
C GLY A 270 4.07 -18.55 15.87
N LYS A 271 4.35 -19.40 14.87
CA LYS A 271 5.12 -20.65 15.05
C LYS A 271 6.63 -20.40 15.13
N LYS A 272 7.12 -19.26 14.63
CA LYS A 272 8.54 -18.92 14.45
C LYS A 272 9.29 -19.92 13.55
N GLN A 273 8.64 -20.33 12.47
CA GLN A 273 9.11 -21.36 11.54
C GLN A 273 9.10 -20.85 10.10
N TRP A 274 10.10 -21.29 9.33
CA TRP A 274 10.15 -21.07 7.88
C TRP A 274 9.58 -22.30 7.15
N VAL A 275 8.84 -22.06 6.07
CA VAL A 275 8.23 -23.06 5.18
C VAL A 275 8.66 -22.76 3.73
N GLU A 276 8.91 -23.81 2.95
CA GLU A 276 9.28 -23.69 1.53
C GLU A 276 8.08 -23.97 0.62
N HIS A 277 7.82 -23.04 -0.30
CA HIS A 277 6.91 -23.23 -1.43
C HIS A 277 7.76 -23.28 -2.71
N ALA A 278 8.21 -24.47 -3.08
CA ALA A 278 9.10 -24.71 -4.19
C ALA A 278 8.36 -24.73 -5.55
N ASP A 279 9.02 -24.24 -6.60
CA ASP A 279 8.48 -24.15 -7.97
C ASP A 279 7.04 -23.54 -8.07
N PRO A 280 6.82 -22.34 -7.47
CA PRO A 280 5.53 -21.64 -7.49
C PRO A 280 4.97 -21.45 -8.91
N LYS A 281 3.65 -21.61 -9.07
CA LYS A 281 2.96 -21.55 -10.38
C LYS A 281 2.04 -20.33 -10.50
N THR A 282 1.90 -19.80 -11.73
CA THR A 282 0.88 -18.80 -12.05
C THR A 282 -0.54 -19.37 -12.01
N SER A 283 -1.50 -18.50 -11.73
CA SER A 283 -2.94 -18.67 -11.99
C SER A 283 -3.37 -17.67 -13.06
N ALA A 284 -4.23 -18.11 -13.98
CA ALA A 284 -4.76 -17.27 -15.05
C ALA A 284 -5.67 -16.16 -14.48
N GLY A 285 -5.71 -15.01 -15.16
CA GLY A 285 -6.48 -13.87 -14.68
C GLY A 285 -6.53 -12.68 -15.64
N GLN A 286 -7.14 -11.61 -15.17
CA GLN A 286 -7.32 -10.37 -15.92
C GLN A 286 -5.96 -9.76 -16.32
N LYS A 287 -5.75 -9.60 -17.64
CA LYS A 287 -4.52 -9.02 -18.24
C LYS A 287 -3.21 -9.74 -17.90
N ALA A 288 -3.31 -11.00 -17.47
CA ALA A 288 -2.18 -11.85 -17.11
C ALA A 288 -1.83 -12.88 -18.19
N GLU A 289 -0.69 -13.54 -18.01
CA GLU A 289 -0.38 -14.80 -18.69
C GLU A 289 -1.31 -15.95 -18.22
N ASP A 290 -1.22 -17.09 -18.92
CA ASP A 290 -1.87 -18.34 -18.57
C ASP A 290 -1.37 -18.98 -17.26
N GLU A 291 -2.11 -19.96 -16.77
CA GLU A 291 -1.79 -20.71 -15.54
C GLU A 291 -0.70 -21.77 -15.73
N GLY A 292 -0.15 -22.25 -14.59
CA GLY A 292 0.82 -23.35 -14.57
C GLY A 292 2.26 -22.97 -14.90
N GLN A 293 2.57 -21.69 -15.13
CA GLN A 293 3.90 -21.21 -15.49
C GLN A 293 4.76 -21.03 -14.23
N SER A 294 6.00 -21.54 -14.22
CA SER A 294 6.92 -21.47 -13.06
C SER A 294 7.40 -20.04 -12.78
N VAL A 295 6.88 -19.40 -11.73
CA VAL A 295 7.30 -18.05 -11.28
C VAL A 295 8.83 -18.04 -11.08
N GLN A 296 9.55 -17.11 -11.70
CA GLN A 296 11.01 -17.03 -11.61
C GLN A 296 11.48 -16.20 -10.42
N ARG A 297 12.78 -16.33 -10.13
CA ARG A 297 13.47 -15.51 -9.15
C ARG A 297 13.93 -14.20 -9.81
N VAL A 298 13.26 -13.09 -9.53
CA VAL A 298 13.63 -11.75 -10.07
C VAL A 298 14.39 -10.95 -9.01
N ALA A 299 15.36 -10.14 -9.41
CA ALA A 299 16.04 -9.17 -8.56
C ALA A 299 15.93 -7.73 -9.10
N GLU A 300 16.20 -6.75 -8.24
CA GLU A 300 16.19 -5.31 -8.55
C GLU A 300 14.84 -4.78 -9.09
N GLY A 301 13.74 -5.50 -8.91
CA GLY A 301 12.38 -4.98 -9.12
C GLY A 301 11.85 -4.24 -7.88
N ALA A 302 10.76 -3.49 -8.07
CA ALA A 302 10.13 -2.71 -7.01
C ALA A 302 8.95 -3.47 -6.39
N GLY A 303 9.10 -3.92 -5.15
CA GLY A 303 8.05 -4.64 -4.42
C GLY A 303 7.39 -3.83 -3.32
N LEU A 304 6.12 -4.17 -3.02
CA LEU A 304 5.39 -3.66 -1.86
C LEU A 304 4.30 -4.63 -1.39
N THR A 305 3.83 -4.43 -0.17
CA THR A 305 2.64 -5.08 0.40
C THR A 305 1.48 -4.09 0.40
N VAL A 306 0.28 -4.52 -0.03
CA VAL A 306 -0.98 -3.81 0.25
C VAL A 306 -1.74 -4.60 1.31
N SER A 307 -1.36 -4.35 2.57
CA SER A 307 -1.84 -5.07 3.76
C SER A 307 -3.37 -5.10 3.83
N THR A 308 -4.01 -3.98 3.49
CA THR A 308 -5.47 -3.80 3.51
C THR A 308 -6.21 -4.63 2.46
N LEU A 309 -5.57 -5.03 1.36
CA LEU A 309 -6.17 -5.89 0.31
C LEU A 309 -5.74 -7.36 0.43
N GLY A 310 -4.69 -7.65 1.21
CA GLY A 310 -4.08 -8.98 1.27
C GLY A 310 -3.34 -9.37 -0.01
N ARG A 311 -2.67 -8.39 -0.65
CA ARG A 311 -1.89 -8.61 -1.87
C ARG A 311 -0.46 -8.11 -1.73
N GLY A 312 0.51 -8.91 -2.16
CA GLY A 312 1.86 -8.47 -2.47
C GLY A 312 1.99 -8.12 -3.95
N PHE A 313 2.79 -7.11 -4.27
CA PHE A 313 3.16 -6.76 -5.65
C PHE A 313 4.67 -6.73 -5.81
N TYR A 314 5.16 -7.11 -7.00
CA TYR A 314 6.55 -6.96 -7.42
C TYR A 314 6.59 -6.54 -8.90
N PHE A 315 7.15 -5.37 -9.17
CA PHE A 315 7.13 -4.75 -10.48
C PHE A 315 8.52 -4.71 -11.12
N ALA A 316 8.59 -5.11 -12.39
CA ALA A 316 9.79 -5.06 -13.22
C ALA A 316 10.98 -5.81 -12.56
N GLY A 317 12.21 -5.30 -12.70
CA GLY A 317 13.44 -5.97 -12.26
C GLY A 317 14.13 -6.72 -13.41
N HIS A 318 15.02 -7.65 -13.08
CA HIS A 318 15.82 -8.39 -14.06
C HIS A 318 15.96 -9.90 -13.80
N LEU A 319 16.37 -10.63 -14.85
CA LEU A 319 16.83 -12.02 -14.84
C LEU A 319 18.23 -12.14 -15.47
N ASP A 320 19.11 -12.91 -14.84
CA ASP A 320 20.49 -13.20 -15.25
C ASP A 320 21.07 -14.46 -14.55
N PHE A 321 22.40 -14.64 -14.60
CA PHE A 321 23.12 -15.78 -14.02
C PHE A 321 23.22 -15.79 -12.48
N LEU A 322 22.90 -14.69 -11.79
CA LEU A 322 22.85 -14.61 -10.31
C LEU A 322 21.42 -14.78 -9.77
N THR A 323 20.44 -14.87 -10.64
CA THR A 323 19.02 -15.03 -10.32
C THR A 323 18.45 -16.35 -10.84
N THR A 324 18.87 -16.79 -12.03
CA THR A 324 18.29 -17.97 -12.71
C THR A 324 19.25 -19.16 -12.75
N LYS A 325 18.81 -20.32 -12.27
CA LYS A 325 19.62 -21.55 -12.23
C LYS A 325 20.01 -22.02 -13.64
N GLY A 326 21.29 -22.34 -13.84
CA GLY A 326 21.82 -22.85 -15.11
C GLY A 326 22.02 -21.80 -16.22
N TRP A 327 21.62 -20.55 -15.98
CA TRP A 327 21.87 -19.41 -16.86
C TRP A 327 23.36 -19.04 -16.76
N SER A 328 24.10 -19.03 -17.89
CA SER A 328 25.52 -18.68 -17.90
C SER A 328 25.77 -17.18 -18.00
N ASN A 329 26.93 -16.72 -17.54
CA ASN A 329 27.35 -15.31 -17.64
C ASN A 329 27.57 -14.80 -19.09
N GLN A 330 27.41 -15.66 -20.09
CA GLN A 330 27.43 -15.29 -21.52
C GLN A 330 26.05 -14.89 -22.05
N ILE A 331 24.97 -15.26 -21.35
CA ILE A 331 23.59 -14.92 -21.73
C ILE A 331 23.24 -13.59 -21.07
N ALA A 332 22.97 -12.57 -21.89
CA ALA A 332 22.71 -11.21 -21.44
C ALA A 332 21.53 -11.11 -20.45
N ARG A 333 21.67 -10.23 -19.46
CA ARG A 333 20.62 -9.87 -18.50
C ARG A 333 19.36 -9.40 -19.23
N VAL A 334 18.20 -9.91 -18.84
CA VAL A 334 16.87 -9.52 -19.34
C VAL A 334 16.20 -8.62 -18.31
N TYR A 335 15.83 -7.41 -18.70
CA TYR A 335 15.02 -6.50 -17.89
C TYR A 335 13.52 -6.76 -18.17
N LEU A 336 12.66 -6.52 -17.18
CA LEU A 336 11.24 -6.91 -17.24
C LEU A 336 10.27 -5.71 -17.31
N LYS A 337 9.07 -5.96 -17.82
CA LYS A 337 7.90 -5.06 -17.77
C LYS A 337 6.75 -5.59 -16.92
N SER A 338 6.83 -6.85 -16.49
CA SER A 338 5.79 -7.56 -15.76
C SER A 338 5.50 -6.96 -14.40
N LEU A 339 4.24 -7.01 -13.99
CA LEU A 339 3.81 -6.80 -12.61
C LEU A 339 3.36 -8.17 -12.07
N LEU A 340 4.11 -8.74 -11.14
CA LEU A 340 3.69 -9.93 -10.41
C LEU A 340 2.80 -9.48 -9.24
N GLU A 341 1.58 -9.99 -9.20
CA GLU A 341 0.67 -9.91 -8.06
C GLU A 341 0.68 -11.26 -7.33
N PHE A 342 0.69 -11.22 -5.99
CA PHE A 342 0.55 -12.37 -5.12
C PHE A 342 -0.62 -12.15 -4.16
N THR A 343 -1.61 -13.04 -4.17
CA THR A 343 -2.73 -13.02 -3.21
C THR A 343 -2.39 -13.94 -2.04
N PHE A 344 -2.37 -13.42 -0.80
CA PHE A 344 -2.02 -14.22 0.37
C PHE A 344 -3.09 -15.29 0.68
N PRO A 345 -2.71 -16.41 1.32
CA PRO A 345 -3.66 -17.43 1.77
C PRO A 345 -4.86 -16.85 2.52
N GLY A 346 -6.07 -17.36 2.24
CA GLY A 346 -7.31 -16.90 2.87
C GLY A 346 -7.88 -15.59 2.33
N HIS A 347 -7.18 -14.84 1.48
CA HIS A 347 -7.72 -13.65 0.81
C HIS A 347 -8.37 -13.98 -0.54
N SER A 348 -9.36 -13.18 -0.95
CA SER A 348 -10.06 -13.30 -2.24
C SER A 348 -9.54 -12.25 -3.24
N ASN A 349 -9.62 -12.57 -4.54
CA ASN A 349 -9.18 -11.69 -5.61
C ASN A 349 -9.93 -12.01 -6.91
N ASN A 350 -10.91 -11.19 -7.27
CA ASN A 350 -11.76 -11.43 -8.45
C ASN A 350 -10.99 -11.33 -9.79
N ALA A 351 -9.81 -10.70 -9.80
CA ALA A 351 -8.97 -10.59 -10.99
C ALA A 351 -8.17 -11.87 -11.28
N VAL A 352 -8.20 -12.86 -10.39
CA VAL A 352 -7.65 -14.22 -10.56
C VAL A 352 -8.81 -15.20 -10.81
N ASN A 353 -8.80 -15.90 -11.95
CA ASN A 353 -9.95 -16.71 -12.39
C ASN A 353 -10.33 -17.81 -11.39
N SER A 354 -9.34 -18.45 -10.77
CA SER A 354 -9.54 -19.51 -9.77
C SER A 354 -10.17 -19.01 -8.46
N LEU A 355 -10.07 -17.71 -8.14
CA LEU A 355 -10.51 -17.09 -6.89
C LEU A 355 -11.81 -16.29 -7.01
N GLN A 356 -12.46 -16.29 -8.17
CA GLN A 356 -13.76 -15.65 -8.38
C GLN A 356 -14.89 -16.32 -7.58
N ASN A 357 -16.01 -15.60 -7.46
CA ASN A 357 -17.23 -16.05 -6.77
C ASN A 357 -17.03 -16.34 -5.27
N GLY A 358 -16.25 -15.49 -4.59
CA GLY A 358 -16.06 -15.56 -3.13
C GLY A 358 -15.09 -16.63 -2.65
N LYS A 359 -14.34 -17.27 -3.56
CA LYS A 359 -13.23 -18.17 -3.22
C LYS A 359 -12.04 -17.38 -2.68
N THR A 360 -11.16 -18.07 -1.96
CA THR A 360 -9.96 -17.51 -1.35
C THR A 360 -8.73 -18.34 -1.72
N ALA A 361 -7.55 -17.72 -1.69
CA ALA A 361 -6.29 -18.37 -2.04
C ALA A 361 -5.94 -19.50 -1.06
N GLY A 362 -5.34 -20.56 -1.58
CA GLY A 362 -4.90 -21.73 -0.80
C GLY A 362 -3.64 -21.46 0.03
N PRO A 363 -3.08 -22.50 0.69
CA PRO A 363 -1.88 -22.36 1.53
C PRO A 363 -0.65 -21.78 0.82
N ASP A 364 -0.51 -22.02 -0.49
CA ASP A 364 0.57 -21.49 -1.34
C ASP A 364 0.27 -20.08 -1.90
N GLY A 365 -0.85 -19.48 -1.50
CA GLY A 365 -1.40 -18.24 -2.06
C GLY A 365 -1.86 -18.41 -3.51
N ALA A 366 -1.78 -17.34 -4.30
CA ALA A 366 -1.99 -17.38 -5.75
C ALA A 366 -1.19 -16.28 -6.46
N PHE A 367 -0.41 -16.63 -7.49
CA PHE A 367 0.40 -15.70 -8.28
C PHE A 367 -0.29 -15.34 -9.61
N ARG A 368 -0.36 -14.06 -9.94
CA ARG A 368 -0.86 -13.55 -11.24
C ARG A 368 0.22 -12.68 -11.90
N ASN A 369 0.70 -13.09 -13.06
CA ASN A 369 1.73 -12.37 -13.81
C ASN A 369 1.10 -11.42 -14.85
N ILE A 370 0.97 -10.14 -14.52
CA ILE A 370 0.35 -9.12 -15.38
C ILE A 370 1.38 -8.56 -16.36
N THR A 371 1.25 -8.92 -17.64
CA THR A 371 2.13 -8.48 -18.75
C THR A 371 1.38 -7.68 -19.81
N TYR A 372 0.05 -7.76 -19.87
CA TYR A 372 -0.78 -7.19 -20.94
C TYR A 372 -1.71 -6.05 -20.45
N GLY A 373 -1.42 -5.47 -19.28
CA GLY A 373 -2.21 -4.45 -18.61
C GLY A 373 -1.99 -3.04 -19.16
N GLY A 374 -2.74 -2.64 -20.17
CA GLY A 374 -2.68 -1.28 -20.72
C GLY A 374 -1.39 -1.03 -21.49
N LEU A 375 -0.54 -0.11 -21.01
CA LEU A 375 0.64 0.36 -21.75
C LEU A 375 1.83 -0.61 -21.83
N GLN A 376 1.86 -1.72 -21.08
CA GLN A 376 3.02 -2.64 -21.00
C GLN A 376 3.51 -3.14 -22.38
N ASN A 377 2.58 -3.45 -23.29
CA ASN A 377 2.88 -3.88 -24.66
C ASN A 377 3.37 -2.76 -25.61
N THR A 378 3.49 -1.51 -25.14
CA THR A 378 3.88 -0.36 -25.96
C THR A 378 5.35 -0.01 -25.78
N ALA A 379 5.89 0.74 -26.75
CA ALA A 379 7.23 1.35 -26.65
C ALA A 379 7.31 2.48 -25.60
N SER A 380 6.18 2.96 -25.05
CA SER A 380 6.16 4.02 -24.02
C SER A 380 6.35 3.49 -22.60
N PHE A 381 6.25 2.18 -22.40
CA PHE A 381 6.46 1.50 -21.13
C PHE A 381 7.82 0.77 -21.16
N PRO A 382 8.87 1.31 -20.51
CA PRO A 382 10.21 0.75 -20.58
C PRO A 382 10.35 -0.52 -19.72
N GLU A 383 11.18 -1.44 -20.18
CA GLU A 383 11.82 -2.45 -19.31
C GLU A 383 12.70 -1.72 -18.28
N ARG A 384 12.68 -2.10 -17.00
CA ARG A 384 13.54 -1.46 -15.99
C ARG A 384 13.82 -2.30 -14.75
N ALA A 385 14.95 -2.01 -14.10
CA ALA A 385 15.27 -2.40 -12.74
C ALA A 385 15.50 -1.15 -11.87
N ASP A 386 15.76 -1.36 -10.58
CA ASP A 386 16.12 -0.38 -9.56
C ASP A 386 15.13 0.79 -9.40
N SER A 387 13.86 0.51 -9.73
CA SER A 387 12.72 1.42 -9.61
C SER A 387 12.13 1.43 -8.18
N SER A 388 11.10 2.25 -7.96
CA SER A 388 10.33 2.22 -6.71
C SER A 388 8.82 2.22 -7.02
N LEU A 389 8.05 1.53 -6.17
CA LEU A 389 6.61 1.34 -6.32
C LEU A 389 5.94 1.70 -5.00
N VAL A 390 4.82 2.43 -5.06
CA VAL A 390 4.01 2.75 -3.87
C VAL A 390 2.52 2.60 -4.14
N TYR A 391 1.74 2.30 -3.10
CA TYR A 391 0.28 2.19 -3.15
C TYR A 391 -0.40 3.49 -2.71
N VAL A 392 -1.58 3.80 -3.29
CA VAL A 392 -2.42 4.94 -2.92
C VAL A 392 -3.91 4.54 -2.96
N PRO A 393 -4.63 4.53 -1.82
CA PRO A 393 -6.07 4.21 -1.75
C PRO A 393 -6.94 5.37 -2.24
N GLY A 394 -8.25 5.11 -2.40
CA GLY A 394 -9.26 6.14 -2.69
C GLY A 394 -9.33 6.64 -4.14
N PHE A 395 -8.58 6.02 -5.05
CA PHE A 395 -8.59 6.31 -6.49
C PHE A 395 -8.80 5.01 -7.28
N GLY A 396 -9.90 4.91 -8.04
CA GLY A 396 -10.36 3.61 -8.56
C GLY A 396 -10.91 2.70 -7.44
N ASP A 397 -11.48 1.56 -7.82
CA ASP A 397 -12.26 0.73 -6.88
C ASP A 397 -11.36 -0.05 -5.89
N GLU A 398 -10.09 -0.31 -6.24
CA GLU A 398 -9.10 -1.00 -5.40
C GLU A 398 -7.84 -0.17 -5.11
N GLY A 399 -7.80 1.11 -5.50
CA GLY A 399 -6.62 1.97 -5.37
C GLY A 399 -5.63 1.86 -6.53
N LEU A 400 -4.57 2.68 -6.46
CA LEU A 400 -3.52 2.79 -7.48
C LEU A 400 -2.17 2.27 -6.98
N LEU A 401 -1.35 1.73 -7.88
CA LEU A 401 0.11 1.62 -7.71
C LEU A 401 0.80 2.69 -8.55
N ILE A 402 1.83 3.33 -8.01
CA ILE A 402 2.57 4.43 -8.63
C ILE A 402 4.03 3.97 -8.80
N GLY A 403 4.45 3.75 -10.05
CA GLY A 403 5.78 3.29 -10.42
C GLY A 403 6.69 4.45 -10.82
N VAL A 404 7.64 4.79 -9.95
CA VAL A 404 8.65 5.85 -10.15
C VAL A 404 10.04 5.24 -10.41
N THR A 405 10.96 6.06 -10.93
CA THR A 405 12.41 5.78 -11.04
C THR A 405 12.77 4.47 -11.79
N GLY A 406 14.06 4.10 -11.76
CA GLY A 406 14.58 2.89 -12.40
C GLY A 406 14.93 3.06 -13.88
N GLY A 407 15.71 2.12 -14.41
CA GLY A 407 16.18 2.10 -15.80
C GLY A 407 16.66 0.73 -16.27
N ASP A 408 17.10 0.65 -17.52
CA ASP A 408 17.86 -0.49 -18.06
C ASP A 408 19.37 -0.14 -18.13
N ASN A 409 20.14 -0.86 -18.95
CA ASN A 409 21.58 -0.60 -19.11
C ASN A 409 21.93 0.58 -20.03
N ALA A 410 20.94 1.32 -20.54
CA ALA A 410 21.16 2.42 -21.50
C ALA A 410 20.20 3.61 -21.31
N THR A 411 19.10 3.45 -20.57
CA THR A 411 18.01 4.44 -20.45
C THR A 411 17.41 4.47 -19.05
N PHE A 412 16.97 5.65 -18.62
CA PHE A 412 16.37 5.87 -17.29
C PHE A 412 14.98 6.49 -17.40
N THR A 413 14.08 6.05 -16.51
CA THR A 413 12.71 6.56 -16.40
C THR A 413 12.73 8.02 -15.97
N GLN A 414 12.19 8.90 -16.82
CA GLN A 414 12.15 10.33 -16.57
C GLN A 414 11.05 10.69 -15.57
N MET A 415 11.39 11.50 -14.58
CA MET A 415 10.48 11.81 -13.46
C MET A 415 9.39 12.82 -13.81
N ASN A 416 9.37 13.33 -15.05
CA ASN A 416 8.33 14.21 -15.58
C ASN A 416 7.03 13.48 -15.96
N THR A 417 7.07 12.14 -16.06
CA THR A 417 5.94 11.30 -16.48
C THR A 417 5.98 9.97 -15.75
N ILE A 418 5.02 9.76 -14.84
CA ILE A 418 4.98 8.62 -13.94
C ILE A 418 4.09 7.49 -14.50
N ASP A 419 4.47 6.24 -14.26
CA ASP A 419 3.62 5.08 -14.54
C ASP A 419 2.61 4.89 -13.41
N VAL A 420 1.33 4.85 -13.75
CA VAL A 420 0.21 4.69 -12.80
C VAL A 420 -0.56 3.43 -13.19
N TYR A 421 -0.74 2.51 -12.25
CA TYR A 421 -1.53 1.29 -12.42
C TYR A 421 -2.80 1.39 -11.58
N ASP A 422 -3.95 1.15 -12.20
CA ASP A 422 -5.19 0.86 -11.46
C ASP A 422 -5.29 -0.64 -11.20
N ILE A 423 -5.43 -1.00 -9.92
CA ILE A 423 -5.49 -2.40 -9.49
C ILE A 423 -6.79 -3.05 -10.01
N ALA A 424 -7.91 -2.34 -9.92
CA ALA A 424 -9.24 -2.86 -10.25
C ALA A 424 -9.40 -3.18 -11.75
N THR A 425 -9.03 -2.26 -12.64
CA THR A 425 -9.00 -2.56 -14.09
C THR A 425 -7.77 -3.35 -14.52
N SER A 426 -6.75 -3.47 -13.67
CA SER A 426 -5.46 -4.09 -13.96
C SER A 426 -4.79 -3.51 -15.22
N THR A 427 -4.69 -2.16 -15.29
CA THR A 427 -4.11 -1.45 -16.44
C THR A 427 -3.17 -0.32 -16.04
N TRP A 428 -2.07 -0.19 -16.80
CA TRP A 428 -1.08 0.88 -16.68
C TRP A 428 -1.39 2.08 -17.60
N TYR A 429 -1.16 3.29 -17.10
CA TYR A 429 -1.27 4.59 -17.76
C TYR A 429 -0.02 5.45 -17.52
N LYS A 430 0.12 6.55 -18.26
CA LYS A 430 1.09 7.62 -18.00
C LYS A 430 0.41 8.85 -17.41
N GLN A 431 0.97 9.42 -16.35
CA GLN A 431 0.56 10.69 -15.77
C GLN A 431 1.74 11.68 -15.77
N SER A 432 1.60 12.80 -16.48
CA SER A 432 2.59 13.89 -16.48
C SER A 432 2.57 14.65 -15.15
N THR A 433 3.74 15.10 -14.69
CA THR A 433 3.88 15.83 -13.41
C THR A 433 3.99 17.36 -13.61
N SER A 434 3.95 18.09 -12.51
CA SER A 434 4.22 19.54 -12.44
C SER A 434 5.25 19.88 -11.37
N GLY A 435 5.70 21.14 -11.31
CA GLY A 435 6.72 21.59 -10.35
C GLY A 435 8.16 21.35 -10.83
N LYS A 436 9.13 21.54 -9.93
CA LYS A 436 10.54 21.21 -10.22
C LYS A 436 10.67 19.69 -10.27
N THR A 437 11.13 19.14 -11.38
CA THR A 437 11.28 17.68 -11.55
C THR A 437 12.63 17.22 -10.98
N PRO A 438 12.70 16.15 -10.19
CA PRO A 438 13.96 15.55 -9.76
C PRO A 438 14.72 14.89 -10.92
N ASP A 439 16.05 14.90 -10.85
CA ASP A 439 16.88 14.11 -11.78
C ASP A 439 16.53 12.62 -11.72
N TYR A 440 16.64 11.96 -12.88
CA TYR A 440 16.50 10.50 -13.00
C TYR A 440 17.52 9.78 -12.11
N ARG A 441 17.11 8.63 -11.58
CA ARG A 441 17.87 7.90 -10.57
C ARG A 441 17.42 6.45 -10.45
N VAL A 442 18.26 5.66 -9.81
CA VAL A 442 18.03 4.26 -9.47
C VAL A 442 18.33 4.01 -7.99
N ASN A 443 17.74 2.96 -7.42
CA ASN A 443 17.87 2.58 -6.02
C ASN A 443 17.61 3.69 -4.95
N PRO A 444 16.72 4.68 -5.14
CA PRO A 444 16.23 5.46 -4.00
C PRO A 444 15.32 4.59 -3.14
N CYS A 445 14.88 5.12 -2.00
CA CYS A 445 13.72 4.58 -1.32
C CYS A 445 12.50 5.51 -1.48
N THR A 446 11.31 4.95 -1.31
CA THR A 446 10.06 5.71 -1.28
C THR A 446 9.12 5.26 -0.17
N VAL A 447 8.45 6.20 0.48
CA VAL A 447 7.36 5.95 1.43
C VAL A 447 6.18 6.89 1.18
N VAL A 448 4.99 6.59 1.72
CA VAL A 448 3.79 7.43 1.55
C VAL A 448 3.23 7.85 2.91
N ALA A 449 2.70 9.07 2.99
CA ALA A 449 1.83 9.47 4.09
C ALA A 449 0.54 10.14 3.59
N ALA A 450 -0.58 9.82 4.23
CA ALA A 450 -1.91 10.34 3.92
C ALA A 450 -2.32 11.46 4.88
N ALA A 451 -2.85 12.57 4.34
CA ALA A 451 -3.54 13.59 5.12
C ALA A 451 -4.69 12.98 5.94
N GLN A 452 -5.03 13.57 7.10
CA GLN A 452 -6.05 13.01 8.00
C GLN A 452 -7.43 12.88 7.34
N ASP A 453 -7.74 13.69 6.34
CA ASP A 453 -9.00 13.65 5.59
C ASP A 453 -8.93 12.89 4.24
N GLY A 454 -7.78 12.26 3.93
CA GLY A 454 -7.53 11.55 2.67
C GLY A 454 -7.39 12.44 1.42
N SER A 455 -7.52 13.77 1.53
CA SER A 455 -7.51 14.69 0.37
C SER A 455 -6.16 14.79 -0.35
N SER A 456 -5.06 14.44 0.32
CA SER A 456 -3.75 14.31 -0.31
C SER A 456 -2.94 13.14 0.22
N HIS A 457 -2.20 12.53 -0.69
CA HIS A 457 -1.26 11.44 -0.45
C HIS A 457 0.11 11.90 -0.95
N ASN A 458 1.08 11.95 -0.05
CA ASN A 458 2.40 12.52 -0.32
C ASN A 458 3.43 11.40 -0.35
N ILE A 459 4.00 11.16 -1.53
CA ILE A 459 5.05 10.16 -1.75
C ILE A 459 6.39 10.83 -1.51
N TYR A 460 7.11 10.40 -0.50
CA TYR A 460 8.44 10.87 -0.15
C TYR A 460 9.47 9.98 -0.83
N MET A 461 10.37 10.57 -1.60
CA MET A 461 11.50 9.89 -2.24
C MET A 461 12.80 10.45 -1.70
N TYR A 462 13.69 9.57 -1.23
CA TYR A 462 14.99 9.95 -0.67
C TYR A 462 16.15 9.33 -1.47
N ALA A 463 17.18 10.15 -1.69
CA ALA A 463 18.50 9.74 -2.16
C ALA A 463 18.47 8.89 -3.46
N GLY A 464 19.16 7.76 -3.49
CA GLY A 464 19.40 6.94 -4.68
C GLY A 464 20.71 7.31 -5.38
N GLN A 465 20.91 6.84 -6.61
CA GLN A 465 22.12 7.12 -7.38
C GLN A 465 21.86 7.35 -8.87
N ASP A 466 22.85 7.95 -9.51
CA ASP A 466 23.06 7.84 -10.95
C ASP A 466 24.02 6.67 -11.24
N LEU A 467 23.84 6.00 -12.37
CA LEU A 467 24.77 4.96 -12.85
C LEU A 467 25.75 5.49 -13.89
N GLU A 468 25.43 6.62 -14.54
CA GLU A 468 26.23 7.15 -15.63
C GLU A 468 27.25 8.21 -15.17
N PRO A 469 28.49 8.18 -15.71
CA PRO A 469 29.03 7.17 -16.61
C PRO A 469 29.38 5.86 -15.87
N ALA A 470 29.11 4.72 -16.50
CA ALA A 470 29.36 3.40 -15.93
C ALA A 470 30.72 3.27 -15.19
N GLY A 471 30.68 2.76 -13.96
CA GLY A 471 31.84 2.67 -13.07
C GLY A 471 32.16 3.94 -12.27
N LYS A 472 31.38 5.02 -12.43
CA LYS A 472 31.46 6.25 -11.61
C LYS A 472 30.09 6.63 -11.02
N GLN A 473 29.39 5.62 -10.50
CA GLN A 473 28.08 5.76 -9.86
C GLN A 473 28.12 6.86 -8.78
N THR A 474 27.19 7.80 -8.85
CA THR A 474 27.13 8.95 -7.93
C THR A 474 25.87 8.85 -7.08
N GLN A 475 26.03 8.56 -5.79
CA GLN A 475 24.92 8.57 -4.83
C GLN A 475 24.48 10.00 -4.51
N ARG A 476 23.19 10.18 -4.18
CA ARG A 476 22.55 11.45 -3.80
C ARG A 476 22.09 11.42 -2.34
N ASP A 477 21.84 12.58 -1.74
CA ASP A 477 21.30 12.77 -0.38
C ASP A 477 20.07 13.71 -0.35
N ASP A 478 19.45 13.96 -1.50
CA ASP A 478 18.30 14.85 -1.67
C ASP A 478 16.96 14.19 -1.33
N MET A 479 15.96 15.02 -1.01
CA MET A 479 14.61 14.62 -0.57
C MET A 479 13.56 15.32 -1.43
N TRP A 480 12.58 14.55 -1.90
CA TRP A 480 11.52 15.01 -2.79
C TRP A 480 10.16 14.48 -2.37
N ILE A 481 9.11 15.25 -2.64
CA ILE A 481 7.72 14.84 -2.44
C ILE A 481 6.97 14.91 -3.78
N LEU A 482 6.30 13.83 -4.17
CA LEU A 482 5.27 13.83 -5.21
C LEU A 482 3.89 13.81 -4.53
N SER A 483 3.09 14.85 -4.74
CA SER A 483 1.78 14.99 -4.08
C SER A 483 0.62 14.62 -4.99
N ILE A 484 -0.14 13.59 -4.62
CA ILE A 484 -1.31 13.06 -5.32
C ILE A 484 -2.59 13.57 -4.60
N PRO A 485 -3.63 14.04 -5.31
CA PRO A 485 -3.90 13.89 -6.75
C PRO A 485 -3.24 14.90 -7.70
N SER A 486 -2.50 15.90 -7.20
CA SER A 486 -1.97 16.98 -8.08
C SER A 486 -0.88 16.54 -9.08
N PHE A 487 -0.16 15.46 -8.78
CA PHE A 487 1.10 15.05 -9.43
C PHE A 487 2.16 16.16 -9.49
N SER A 488 2.22 17.00 -8.45
CA SER A 488 3.25 18.03 -8.29
C SER A 488 4.46 17.48 -7.54
N TRP A 489 5.65 17.64 -8.13
CA TRP A 489 6.93 17.45 -7.46
C TRP A 489 7.32 18.69 -6.66
N ILE A 490 7.83 18.44 -5.45
CA ILE A 490 8.23 19.43 -4.46
C ILE A 490 9.60 19.02 -3.91
N GLU A 491 10.58 19.90 -4.07
CA GLU A 491 11.92 19.75 -3.48
C GLU A 491 11.86 20.07 -1.98
N VAL A 492 12.48 19.23 -1.15
CA VAL A 492 12.51 19.44 0.30
C VAL A 492 13.86 20.01 0.72
N ASP A 493 13.84 21.24 1.25
CA ASP A 493 14.95 21.74 2.06
C ASP A 493 14.98 20.96 3.39
N GLN A 494 15.97 20.09 3.54
CA GLN A 494 16.19 19.27 4.73
C GLN A 494 16.85 20.06 5.89
N GLY A 495 17.13 21.35 5.68
CA GLY A 495 17.71 22.27 6.64
C GLY A 495 19.22 22.13 6.81
N THR A 496 19.80 23.04 7.58
CA THR A 496 21.25 23.07 7.86
C THR A 496 21.70 22.08 8.94
N GLY A 497 20.79 21.27 9.48
CA GLY A 497 20.99 20.32 10.60
C GLY A 497 21.77 19.05 10.22
N LYS A 498 22.88 19.18 9.50
CA LYS A 498 23.65 18.06 8.89
C LYS A 498 24.11 16.97 9.87
N ALA A 499 24.12 17.22 11.18
CA ALA A 499 24.55 16.27 12.20
C ALA A 499 23.65 15.02 12.33
N SER A 500 22.42 15.05 11.80
CA SER A 500 21.51 13.88 11.78
C SER A 500 21.10 13.46 10.37
N MET A 501 21.59 14.15 9.34
CA MET A 501 21.32 13.82 7.94
C MET A 501 22.24 12.66 7.51
N PRO A 502 21.71 11.58 6.90
CA PRO A 502 22.55 10.54 6.34
C PRO A 502 23.38 11.09 5.18
N PRO A 503 24.66 10.71 5.04
CA PRO A 503 25.40 10.98 3.80
C PRO A 503 24.80 10.18 2.63
N ALA A 504 25.07 10.69 1.43
CA ALA A 504 24.55 10.20 0.16
C ALA A 504 24.65 8.68 -0.04
N ARG A 505 23.54 8.06 -0.45
CA ARG A 505 23.38 6.60 -0.44
C ARG A 505 22.38 6.06 -1.45
N ALA A 506 22.58 4.79 -1.84
CA ALA A 506 21.70 4.04 -2.72
C ALA A 506 21.46 2.61 -2.20
N GLY A 507 20.35 1.98 -2.58
CA GLY A 507 20.05 0.61 -2.14
C GLY A 507 19.84 0.51 -0.63
N HIS A 508 19.20 1.52 -0.05
CA HIS A 508 18.80 1.58 1.35
C HIS A 508 17.31 1.21 1.45
N LEU A 509 16.89 0.63 2.57
CA LEU A 509 15.46 0.39 2.82
C LEU A 509 14.84 1.59 3.52
N CYS A 510 13.58 1.87 3.21
CA CYS A 510 12.76 2.80 3.97
C CYS A 510 11.40 2.19 4.26
N GLN A 511 10.85 2.50 5.43
CA GLN A 511 9.49 2.17 5.82
C GLN A 511 8.87 3.36 6.56
N ALA A 512 7.56 3.57 6.39
CA ALA A 512 6.81 4.59 7.13
C ALA A 512 6.19 3.96 8.38
N TRP A 513 6.33 4.62 9.53
CA TRP A 513 5.56 4.29 10.72
C TRP A 513 5.40 5.52 11.62
N ASP A 514 4.21 5.73 12.17
CA ASP A 514 3.88 6.88 13.04
C ASP A 514 4.39 8.22 12.46
N ALA A 515 4.09 8.47 11.18
CA ALA A 515 4.49 9.65 10.41
C ALA A 515 5.99 9.91 10.30
N GLN A 516 6.82 8.88 10.52
CA GLN A 516 8.28 8.93 10.40
C GLN A 516 8.74 7.91 9.36
N MET A 517 9.69 8.31 8.52
CA MET A 517 10.43 7.38 7.66
C MET A 517 11.63 6.84 8.44
N ILE A 518 11.68 5.53 8.66
CA ILE A 518 12.87 4.84 9.15
C ILE A 518 13.69 4.44 7.92
N VAL A 519 14.92 4.95 7.81
CA VAL A 519 15.88 4.64 6.74
C VAL A 519 16.93 3.68 7.28
N MET A 520 17.24 2.60 6.56
CA MET A 520 18.15 1.56 7.01
C MET A 520 19.15 1.14 5.93
N GLY A 521 20.43 1.22 6.29
CA GLY A 521 21.56 0.88 5.43
C GLY A 521 21.71 1.83 4.25
N GLY A 522 22.36 1.32 3.21
CA GLY A 522 22.64 2.01 1.95
C GLY A 522 24.10 1.93 1.56
N TYR A 523 24.36 1.54 0.32
CA TYR A 523 25.68 1.66 -0.26
C TYR A 523 26.05 3.13 -0.39
N ASN A 524 27.26 3.46 0.07
CA ASN A 524 27.86 4.78 -0.04
C ASN A 524 29.37 4.63 -0.20
N THR A 525 30.02 5.60 -0.84
CA THR A 525 31.46 5.60 -1.14
C THR A 525 32.30 6.37 -0.12
N ASN A 526 31.68 7.20 0.71
CA ASN A 526 32.35 8.24 1.49
C ASN A 526 32.53 7.94 2.99
N LEU A 527 31.85 6.94 3.56
CA LEU A 527 32.09 6.48 4.93
C LEU A 527 33.09 5.32 4.97
N GLY A 528 33.70 5.09 6.14
CA GLY A 528 34.39 3.85 6.47
C GLY A 528 33.41 2.76 6.91
N CYS A 529 32.68 3.03 8.00
CA CYS A 529 31.52 2.27 8.44
C CYS A 529 30.33 3.22 8.65
N ASP A 530 29.14 2.66 8.54
CA ASP A 530 27.84 3.28 8.76
C ASP A 530 27.08 2.44 9.79
N THR A 531 27.42 2.65 11.07
CA THR A 531 26.97 1.86 12.22
C THR A 531 26.22 2.77 13.21
N PRO A 532 24.98 2.46 13.61
CA PRO A 532 24.17 1.29 13.22
C PRO A 532 23.59 1.37 11.79
N GLY A 533 23.75 2.51 11.10
CA GLY A 533 23.22 2.71 9.75
C GLY A 533 21.69 2.82 9.68
N ILE A 534 21.05 3.18 10.79
CA ILE A 534 19.61 3.45 10.89
C ILE A 534 19.43 4.94 11.13
N TYR A 535 18.48 5.57 10.44
CA TYR A 535 18.18 7.00 10.54
C TYR A 535 16.66 7.22 10.55
N VAL A 536 16.21 8.37 11.06
CA VAL A 536 14.78 8.70 11.17
C VAL A 536 14.51 10.09 10.60
N PHE A 537 13.54 10.21 9.70
CA PHE A 537 13.08 11.48 9.14
C PHE A 537 11.60 11.69 9.45
N ASN A 538 11.24 12.83 10.04
CA ASN A 538 9.85 13.16 10.33
C ASN A 538 9.17 13.72 9.08
N LEU A 539 8.13 13.02 8.59
CA LEU A 539 7.46 13.35 7.34
C LEU A 539 6.66 14.67 7.41
N SER A 540 6.27 15.10 8.61
CA SER A 540 5.45 16.29 8.85
C SER A 540 6.29 17.56 9.03
N SER A 541 7.39 17.49 9.78
CA SER A 541 8.32 18.62 10.00
C SER A 541 9.45 18.71 8.98
N LEU A 542 9.60 17.71 8.10
CA LEU A 542 10.61 17.62 7.05
C LEU A 542 12.05 17.68 7.56
N SER A 543 12.28 17.09 8.74
CA SER A 543 13.56 17.15 9.45
C SER A 543 14.04 15.77 9.88
N TRP A 544 15.35 15.55 9.76
CA TRP A 544 16.03 14.41 10.37
C TRP A 544 15.96 14.47 11.90
N SER A 545 15.85 13.32 12.53
CA SER A 545 15.68 13.14 13.98
C SER A 545 16.77 12.21 14.53
N ASN A 546 17.21 12.49 15.75
CA ASN A 546 18.08 11.59 16.52
C ASN A 546 17.31 10.45 17.21
N GLN A 547 15.99 10.39 17.08
CA GLN A 547 15.14 9.35 17.68
C GLN A 547 13.94 8.98 16.79
N PHE A 548 13.50 7.74 16.90
CA PHE A 548 12.16 7.32 16.51
C PHE A 548 11.21 7.47 17.71
N THR A 549 10.02 7.99 17.46
CA THR A 549 8.97 8.20 18.47
C THR A 549 7.77 7.32 18.16
N ALA A 550 7.48 6.32 19.00
CA ALA A 550 6.29 5.50 18.86
C ALA A 550 5.05 6.29 19.33
N VAL A 551 4.16 6.62 18.41
CA VAL A 551 2.90 7.37 18.64
C VAL A 551 1.71 6.42 18.70
N THR A 552 1.70 5.36 17.89
CA THR A 552 0.74 4.24 18.00
C THR A 552 1.10 3.36 19.20
N GLY A 553 2.40 3.11 19.41
CA GLY A 553 2.91 2.30 20.52
C GLY A 553 2.22 0.93 20.62
N LYS A 554 1.77 0.56 21.83
CA LYS A 554 1.12 -0.74 22.10
C LYS A 554 -0.22 -0.94 21.39
N ASN A 555 -0.84 0.09 20.81
CA ASN A 555 -2.07 -0.06 20.03
C ASN A 555 -1.81 -0.80 18.69
N ALA A 556 -0.55 -0.91 18.26
CA ALA A 556 -0.14 -1.71 17.10
C ALA A 556 -0.32 -3.22 17.33
N LEU A 557 -0.34 -3.65 18.60
CA LEU A 557 -0.52 -5.05 19.01
C LEU A 557 -2.00 -5.41 19.25
N GLN A 558 -2.92 -4.50 18.95
CA GLN A 558 -4.36 -4.65 19.17
C GLN A 558 -5.10 -4.57 17.83
N GLN A 559 -5.99 -5.53 17.57
CA GLN A 559 -6.87 -5.48 16.41
C GLN A 559 -7.82 -4.27 16.50
N TYR A 560 -8.05 -3.61 15.37
CA TYR A 560 -9.07 -2.57 15.27
C TYR A 560 -10.45 -3.20 15.02
N ASN A 561 -11.46 -2.75 15.77
CA ASN A 561 -12.85 -3.15 15.64
C ASN A 561 -13.67 -1.89 15.34
N SER A 562 -14.30 -1.82 14.15
CA SER A 562 -15.05 -0.64 13.72
C SER A 562 -16.46 -0.55 14.32
N GLN A 563 -16.98 -1.65 14.86
CA GLN A 563 -18.25 -1.70 15.57
C GLN A 563 -18.13 -1.25 17.04
N ASP A 564 -16.93 -1.31 17.62
CA ASP A 564 -16.64 -0.82 18.97
C ASP A 564 -16.05 0.60 18.96
N LYS A 565 -16.83 1.58 19.44
CA LYS A 565 -16.36 2.98 19.58
C LYS A 565 -15.23 3.15 20.61
N GLY A 566 -15.03 2.18 21.50
CA GLY A 566 -13.89 2.12 22.42
C GLY A 566 -12.60 1.59 21.78
N SER A 567 -12.63 1.11 20.53
CA SER A 567 -11.49 0.42 19.93
C SER A 567 -10.27 1.32 19.73
N THR A 568 -9.24 1.09 20.53
CA THR A 568 -7.93 1.77 20.46
C THR A 568 -6.97 1.16 19.44
N GLY A 569 -7.24 -0.06 18.96
CA GLY A 569 -6.34 -0.79 18.08
C GLY A 569 -5.99 -0.06 16.78
N ASN A 570 -4.73 -0.18 16.35
CA ASN A 570 -4.22 0.43 15.12
C ASN A 570 -3.03 -0.37 14.56
N PRO A 571 -3.25 -1.63 14.12
CA PRO A 571 -2.18 -2.56 13.77
C PRO A 571 -1.39 -2.19 12.51
N LEU A 572 -1.84 -1.17 11.77
CA LEU A 572 -1.19 -0.61 10.59
C LEU A 572 -0.73 0.86 10.78
N SER A 573 -0.77 1.45 11.99
CA SER A 573 -0.43 2.87 12.21
C SER A 573 -1.15 3.80 11.19
N GLN A 574 -2.44 3.57 10.96
CA GLN A 574 -3.27 4.42 10.08
C GLN A 574 -3.75 5.69 10.81
N GLN A 575 -4.14 6.72 10.06
CA GLN A 575 -4.83 7.88 10.64
C GLN A 575 -6.10 7.45 11.38
N ILE A 576 -6.45 8.10 12.50
CA ILE A 576 -7.45 7.61 13.48
C ILE A 576 -8.84 7.31 12.89
N ASN A 577 -9.22 8.04 11.85
CA ASN A 577 -10.46 8.06 11.08
C ASN A 577 -10.35 7.34 9.72
N GLN A 578 -9.23 6.64 9.48
CA GLN A 578 -8.94 5.82 8.30
C GLN A 578 -8.51 4.40 8.70
N ARG A 579 -8.62 4.04 9.98
CA ARG A 579 -8.26 2.72 10.51
C ARG A 579 -9.16 1.64 9.93
N GLY A 580 -8.58 0.52 9.52
CA GLY A 580 -9.31 -0.65 9.05
C GLY A 580 -8.62 -1.40 7.92
N PHE A 581 -9.38 -2.24 7.26
CA PHE A 581 -8.95 -3.11 6.17
C PHE A 581 -9.94 -3.03 4.99
N GLY A 582 -9.53 -3.53 3.82
CA GLY A 582 -10.24 -3.32 2.55
C GLY A 582 -9.99 -1.94 1.92
N VAL A 583 -10.66 -1.69 0.80
CA VAL A 583 -10.43 -0.54 -0.10
C VAL A 583 -10.67 0.84 0.52
N ASN A 584 -11.48 0.91 1.59
CA ASN A 584 -11.84 2.16 2.27
C ASN A 584 -10.80 2.59 3.33
N ALA A 585 -9.81 1.75 3.62
CA ALA A 585 -8.82 2.00 4.67
C ALA A 585 -7.66 2.88 4.19
N GLY A 586 -7.06 3.65 5.12
CA GLY A 586 -5.97 4.59 4.83
C GLY A 586 -4.60 3.93 4.69
N ILE A 587 -3.60 4.75 4.34
CA ILE A 587 -2.20 4.35 4.24
C ILE A 587 -1.62 3.94 5.61
N GLU A 588 -0.93 2.80 5.60
CA GLU A 588 -0.14 2.27 6.71
C GLU A 588 1.00 3.23 7.10
N GLY A 589 1.27 3.37 8.40
CA GLY A 589 2.32 4.24 8.94
C GLY A 589 2.03 5.75 8.95
N SER A 590 0.83 6.18 8.55
CA SER A 590 0.42 7.60 8.52
C SER A 590 -0.06 8.18 9.86
N TYR A 591 -0.10 7.42 10.96
CA TYR A 591 -0.69 7.90 12.21
C TYR A 591 0.05 9.12 12.78
N GLY A 592 -0.70 10.19 13.06
CA GLY A 592 -0.15 11.45 13.55
C GLY A 592 0.44 12.35 12.45
N TYR A 593 0.38 11.94 11.17
CA TYR A 593 0.90 12.75 10.07
C TYR A 593 0.10 14.04 9.89
N ALA A 594 0.84 15.12 9.64
CA ALA A 594 0.34 16.42 9.24
C ALA A 594 1.00 16.84 7.92
N VAL A 595 0.20 17.35 6.97
CA VAL A 595 0.68 17.83 5.67
C VAL A 595 1.67 18.98 5.87
N PRO A 596 2.94 18.89 5.43
CA PRO A 596 3.93 19.94 5.64
C PRO A 596 3.54 21.28 5.00
N GLU A 597 3.97 22.40 5.57
CA GLU A 597 3.68 23.73 5.02
C GLU A 597 4.17 23.89 3.56
N VAL A 598 5.31 23.29 3.21
CA VAL A 598 5.83 23.36 1.83
C VAL A 598 4.90 22.67 0.84
N VAL A 599 4.17 21.64 1.27
CA VAL A 599 3.16 20.92 0.49
C VAL A 599 1.86 21.72 0.45
N GLN A 600 1.40 22.25 1.60
CA GLN A 600 0.22 23.13 1.68
C GLN A 600 0.33 24.36 0.76
N ARG A 601 1.53 24.94 0.60
CA ARG A 601 1.79 26.06 -0.33
C ARG A 601 1.65 25.69 -1.81
N VAL A 602 1.73 24.41 -2.17
CA VAL A 602 1.62 23.91 -3.55
C VAL A 602 0.22 23.39 -3.84
N ILE A 603 -0.37 22.58 -2.96
CA ILE A 603 -1.68 21.94 -3.19
C ILE A 603 -2.86 22.62 -2.49
N GLY A 604 -2.60 23.64 -1.66
CA GLY A 604 -3.59 24.25 -0.77
C GLY A 604 -3.90 23.41 0.47
N GLY A 605 -4.99 23.76 1.15
CA GLY A 605 -5.45 23.07 2.36
C GLY A 605 -4.76 23.53 3.65
N LYS A 606 -4.63 22.58 4.59
CA LYS A 606 -4.13 22.76 5.97
C LYS A 606 -3.32 21.53 6.38
N ALA A 607 -2.67 21.61 7.54
CA ALA A 607 -1.97 20.49 8.18
C ALA A 607 -2.79 19.19 8.30
N THR A 608 -4.11 19.26 8.48
CA THR A 608 -5.00 18.10 8.57
C THR A 608 -5.49 17.57 7.22
N GLY A 609 -5.24 18.29 6.12
CA GLY A 609 -5.85 18.03 4.81
C GLY A 609 -6.63 19.23 4.24
N GLY A 610 -7.68 18.95 3.46
CA GLY A 610 -8.44 19.95 2.71
C GLY A 610 -7.72 20.47 1.47
N ALA A 611 -6.91 19.64 0.81
CA ALA A 611 -6.16 20.03 -0.39
C ALA A 611 -7.09 20.56 -1.50
N THR A 612 -6.73 21.67 -2.12
CA THR A 612 -7.55 22.34 -3.15
C THR A 612 -7.15 21.97 -4.58
N LEU A 613 -5.93 21.46 -4.81
CA LEU A 613 -5.55 20.82 -6.06
C LEU A 613 -6.01 19.35 -6.06
N THR A 614 -7.30 19.17 -6.33
CA THR A 614 -8.03 17.88 -6.29
C THR A 614 -7.89 17.02 -7.56
N ALA A 615 -7.12 17.46 -8.55
CA ALA A 615 -6.87 16.75 -9.80
C ALA A 615 -5.43 16.99 -10.30
N PRO A 616 -4.90 16.15 -11.20
CA PRO A 616 -3.58 16.36 -11.78
C PRO A 616 -3.50 17.68 -12.55
N VAL A 617 -2.43 18.46 -12.35
CA VAL A 617 -2.26 19.78 -12.99
C VAL A 617 -2.15 19.67 -14.52
N GLN A 618 -1.62 18.56 -15.02
CA GLN A 618 -1.74 18.15 -16.42
C GLN A 618 -2.79 17.05 -16.52
N THR A 619 -3.87 17.29 -17.28
CA THR A 619 -5.02 16.37 -17.40
C THR A 619 -4.58 14.94 -17.72
N ALA A 620 -4.98 13.99 -16.87
CA ALA A 620 -4.76 12.57 -17.09
C ALA A 620 -5.38 12.12 -18.43
N THR A 621 -4.66 11.30 -19.19
CA THR A 621 -5.13 10.83 -20.50
C THR A 621 -6.02 9.59 -20.41
N GLN A 622 -5.84 8.77 -19.37
CA GLN A 622 -6.54 7.51 -19.13
C GLN A 622 -6.69 7.22 -17.62
N GLY A 623 -7.44 6.17 -17.27
CA GLY A 623 -7.62 5.69 -15.91
C GLY A 623 -8.60 6.51 -15.06
N PRO A 624 -8.76 6.16 -13.75
CA PRO A 624 -9.68 6.84 -12.85
C PRO A 624 -9.49 8.37 -12.82
N LEU A 625 -8.24 8.81 -12.86
CA LEU A 625 -7.81 10.21 -12.86
C LEU A 625 -8.31 11.02 -14.07
N ALA A 626 -8.50 10.39 -15.24
CA ALA A 626 -8.92 11.05 -16.47
C ALA A 626 -10.44 11.30 -16.56
N THR A 627 -11.22 10.64 -15.70
CA THR A 627 -12.68 10.68 -15.79
C THR A 627 -13.29 12.04 -15.43
N GLY A 628 -12.54 12.91 -14.74
CA GLY A 628 -13.06 14.14 -14.12
C GLY A 628 -14.16 13.89 -13.09
N LYS A 629 -14.48 12.63 -12.77
CA LYS A 629 -15.55 12.27 -11.84
C LYS A 629 -15.12 12.58 -10.41
N PRO A 630 -16.06 13.03 -9.55
CA PRO A 630 -15.74 13.26 -8.16
C PRO A 630 -15.28 11.98 -7.44
N GLN A 631 -13.99 11.89 -7.11
CA GLN A 631 -13.45 10.77 -6.35
C GLN A 631 -13.98 10.89 -4.91
N THR A 632 -14.62 9.82 -4.43
CA THR A 632 -15.48 9.90 -3.24
C THR A 632 -14.84 9.09 -2.12
N TYR A 633 -14.06 9.75 -1.27
CA TYR A 633 -13.42 9.11 -0.13
C TYR A 633 -14.40 9.08 1.06
N THR A 634 -14.95 7.90 1.32
CA THR A 634 -15.97 7.68 2.34
C THR A 634 -15.34 7.32 3.69
N MET A 635 -15.21 8.32 4.56
CA MET A 635 -14.55 8.20 5.86
C MET A 635 -15.55 7.98 6.98
N THR A 636 -15.28 7.07 7.92
CA THR A 636 -16.05 6.99 9.17
C THR A 636 -15.33 7.79 10.25
N GLY A 637 -15.87 8.96 10.61
CA GLY A 637 -15.34 9.77 11.71
C GLY A 637 -15.53 9.09 13.08
N PRO A 638 -14.80 9.52 14.13
CA PRO A 638 -14.82 8.86 15.44
C PRO A 638 -16.21 8.67 16.06
N ASP A 639 -17.13 9.58 15.79
CA ASP A 639 -18.52 9.52 16.28
C ASP A 639 -19.38 8.46 15.57
N GLY A 640 -18.87 7.82 14.52
CA GLY A 640 -19.62 7.00 13.57
C GLY A 640 -20.28 7.79 12.44
N ALA A 641 -19.96 9.09 12.31
CA ALA A 641 -20.46 9.95 11.25
C ALA A 641 -19.67 9.73 9.95
N THR A 642 -20.35 9.33 8.87
CA THR A 642 -19.72 9.14 7.56
C THR A 642 -19.44 10.49 6.89
N ILE A 643 -18.19 10.91 6.89
CA ILE A 643 -17.70 12.09 6.15
C ILE A 643 -17.32 11.64 4.74
N THR A 644 -18.18 11.94 3.78
CA THR A 644 -17.97 11.63 2.37
C THR A 644 -17.25 12.79 1.69
N ASN A 645 -15.93 12.69 1.55
CA ASN A 645 -15.09 13.71 0.92
C ASN A 645 -15.10 13.55 -0.62
N VAL A 646 -15.63 14.55 -1.32
CA VAL A 646 -15.93 14.49 -2.75
C VAL A 646 -14.94 15.34 -3.55
N ILE A 647 -13.79 14.74 -3.86
CA ILE A 647 -12.65 15.32 -4.57
C ILE A 647 -13.04 15.56 -6.04
N ASN A 648 -13.15 16.83 -6.46
CA ASN A 648 -13.74 17.31 -7.74
C ASN A 648 -15.28 17.40 -7.78
N GLY A 649 -15.96 17.43 -6.62
CA GLY A 649 -17.39 17.70 -6.55
C GLY A 649 -17.75 19.15 -6.88
N ASN A 650 -18.34 19.39 -8.06
CA ASN A 650 -19.06 20.64 -8.32
C ASN A 650 -20.35 20.67 -7.45
N PRO A 651 -20.59 21.67 -6.58
CA PRO A 651 -21.76 21.71 -5.70
C PRO A 651 -23.12 21.80 -6.40
N GLN A 652 -23.14 21.90 -7.74
CA GLN A 652 -24.30 22.27 -8.53
C GLN A 652 -24.44 21.36 -9.77
N ALA A 653 -24.48 20.05 -9.55
CA ALA A 653 -24.78 19.04 -10.56
C ALA A 653 -25.98 18.18 -10.13
N THR A 654 -27.18 18.55 -10.60
CA THR A 654 -28.40 17.75 -10.41
C THR A 654 -28.35 16.50 -11.28
N SER A 655 -28.09 15.33 -10.69
CA SER A 655 -28.19 14.03 -11.36
C SER A 655 -29.58 13.40 -11.17
N SER A 656 -30.01 12.62 -12.16
CA SER A 656 -31.34 12.03 -12.25
C SER A 656 -31.27 10.50 -12.34
N GLY A 657 -32.03 9.80 -11.50
CA GLY A 657 -32.00 8.34 -11.36
C GLY A 657 -30.93 7.87 -10.36
N ASP A 658 -31.11 6.78 -9.61
CA ASP A 658 -32.19 5.78 -9.67
C ASP A 658 -32.73 5.42 -8.26
N SER A 659 -33.63 4.43 -8.17
CA SER A 659 -34.51 4.18 -7.03
C SER A 659 -33.81 3.82 -5.70
N GLY A 660 -33.74 4.79 -4.80
CA GLY A 660 -33.58 4.59 -3.36
C GLY A 660 -34.49 5.54 -2.56
N PRO A 661 -34.66 5.36 -1.24
CA PRO A 661 -35.33 6.35 -0.40
C PRO A 661 -34.56 7.67 -0.48
N ASN A 662 -35.16 8.70 -1.08
CA ASN A 662 -34.49 9.96 -1.38
C ASN A 662 -34.19 10.78 -0.11
N ILE A 663 -33.11 10.44 0.61
CA ILE A 663 -32.67 11.13 1.83
C ILE A 663 -32.55 12.64 1.61
N ALA A 664 -32.03 13.07 0.45
CA ALA A 664 -31.96 14.48 0.07
C ALA A 664 -33.34 15.17 0.01
N ALA A 665 -34.37 14.48 -0.51
CA ALA A 665 -35.74 15.00 -0.56
C ALA A 665 -36.40 15.04 0.83
N ILE A 666 -36.11 14.06 1.68
CA ILE A 666 -36.57 14.03 3.09
C ILE A 666 -35.96 15.21 3.86
N VAL A 667 -34.64 15.41 3.75
CA VAL A 667 -33.92 16.52 4.40
C VAL A 667 -34.40 17.88 3.87
N ALA A 668 -34.59 18.03 2.55
CA ALA A 668 -35.16 19.24 1.97
C ALA A 668 -36.59 19.51 2.47
N GLY A 669 -37.42 18.48 2.59
CA GLY A 669 -38.78 18.58 3.14
C GLY A 669 -38.81 19.00 4.61
N VAL A 670 -37.91 18.44 5.44
CA VAL A 670 -37.77 18.84 6.86
C VAL A 670 -37.30 20.30 6.98
N ILE A 671 -36.29 20.71 6.21
CA ILE A 671 -35.80 22.09 6.19
C ILE A 671 -36.91 23.06 5.75
N ALA A 672 -37.62 22.75 4.67
CA ALA A 672 -38.75 23.55 4.19
C ALA A 672 -39.89 23.63 5.24
N GLY A 673 -40.19 22.53 5.93
CA GLY A 673 -41.15 22.49 7.02
C GLY A 673 -40.77 23.39 8.20
N VAL A 674 -39.50 23.35 8.63
CA VAL A 674 -38.99 24.24 9.69
C VAL A 674 -39.08 25.71 9.29
N PHE A 675 -38.67 26.07 8.07
CA PHE A 675 -38.82 27.44 7.57
C PHE A 675 -40.30 27.87 7.45
N PHE A 676 -41.21 26.97 7.07
CA PHE A 676 -42.65 27.26 7.03
C PHE A 676 -43.22 27.51 8.43
N VAL A 677 -42.85 26.73 9.45
CA VAL A 677 -43.27 26.96 10.84
C VAL A 677 -42.73 28.31 11.37
N ILE A 678 -41.47 28.64 11.07
CA ILE A 678 -40.87 29.94 11.44
C ILE A 678 -41.61 31.10 10.75
N ALA A 679 -41.92 30.97 9.46
CA ALA A 679 -42.67 32.00 8.72
C ALA A 679 -44.11 32.16 9.23
N ALA A 680 -44.80 31.06 9.57
CA ALA A 680 -46.12 31.08 10.16
C ALA A 680 -46.12 31.73 11.55
N TYR A 681 -45.09 31.46 12.38
CA TYR A 681 -44.91 32.12 13.67
C TYR A 681 -44.72 33.64 13.52
N PHE A 682 -43.83 34.10 12.63
CA PHE A 682 -43.67 35.53 12.37
C PHE A 682 -44.95 36.19 11.81
N ALA A 683 -45.70 35.50 10.94
CA ALA A 683 -46.98 35.99 10.44
C ALA A 683 -48.03 36.13 11.57
N PHE A 684 -48.07 35.18 12.51
CA PHE A 684 -48.94 35.22 13.69
C PHE A 684 -48.56 36.36 14.65
N CYS A 685 -47.27 36.54 14.94
CA CYS A 685 -46.77 37.69 15.71
C CYS A 685 -47.14 39.03 15.04
N ALA A 686 -46.96 39.15 13.73
CA ALA A 686 -47.33 40.34 12.97
C ALA A 686 -48.85 40.61 12.96
N TRP A 687 -49.67 39.55 12.96
CA TRP A 687 -51.13 39.66 13.06
C TRP A 687 -51.58 40.15 14.44
N ILE A 688 -51.04 39.59 15.53
CA ILE A 688 -51.30 40.07 16.90
C ILE A 688 -50.87 41.54 17.04
N TYR A 689 -49.66 41.88 16.57
CA TYR A 689 -49.15 43.26 16.64
C TYR A 689 -50.06 44.25 15.91
N ARG A 690 -50.49 43.94 14.67
CA ARG A 690 -51.45 44.78 13.92
C ARG A 690 -52.77 44.96 14.68
N ARG A 691 -53.29 43.90 15.29
CA ARG A 691 -54.53 43.91 16.07
C ARG A 691 -54.41 44.75 17.35
N GLN A 692 -53.28 44.68 18.06
CA GLN A 692 -52.98 45.54 19.20
C GLN A 692 -52.83 47.02 18.80
N VAL A 693 -52.15 47.30 17.68
CA VAL A 693 -51.99 48.67 17.15
C VAL A 693 -53.33 49.29 16.73
N GLN A 694 -54.31 48.50 16.28
CA GLN A 694 -55.66 49.01 16.03
C GLN A 694 -56.36 49.41 17.33
N ILE A 695 -56.39 48.55 18.35
CA ILE A 695 -56.96 48.87 19.68
C ILE A 695 -56.30 50.13 20.26
N TRP A 696 -54.98 50.28 20.13
CA TRP A 696 -54.26 51.46 20.60
C TRP A 696 -54.64 52.74 19.85
N LYS A 697 -54.87 52.66 18.53
CA LYS A 697 -55.38 53.80 17.72
C LYS A 697 -56.81 54.17 18.08
N ASP A 698 -57.68 53.19 18.32
CA ASP A 698 -59.06 53.41 18.73
C ASP A 698 -59.11 54.08 20.12
N HIS A 699 -58.24 53.65 21.05
CA HIS A 699 -58.08 54.29 22.36
C HIS A 699 -57.53 55.72 22.24
N ALA A 700 -56.53 55.96 21.39
CA ALA A 700 -55.98 57.30 21.15
C ALA A 700 -57.05 58.26 20.58
N ALA A 701 -57.85 57.80 19.61
CA ALA A 701 -58.98 58.55 19.06
C ALA A 701 -60.06 58.83 20.13
N ALA A 702 -60.38 57.87 21.00
CA ALA A 702 -61.31 58.05 22.11
C ALA A 702 -60.82 59.08 23.15
N VAL A 703 -59.52 59.11 23.46
CA VAL A 703 -58.92 60.14 24.33
C VAL A 703 -58.97 61.52 23.66
N GLN A 704 -58.63 61.61 22.37
CA GLN A 704 -58.55 62.89 21.65
C GLN A 704 -59.93 63.50 21.34
N THR A 705 -60.98 62.67 21.20
CA THR A 705 -62.37 63.15 21.13
C THR A 705 -62.89 63.64 22.50
N ARG A 706 -62.56 62.97 23.62
CA ARG A 706 -62.89 63.47 24.97
C ARG A 706 -62.24 64.82 25.27
N ALA A 707 -60.94 64.97 24.96
CA ALA A 707 -60.20 66.21 25.17
C ALA A 707 -60.70 67.42 24.34
N ASN A 708 -61.44 67.15 23.25
CA ASN A 708 -62.12 68.19 22.46
C ASN A 708 -63.54 68.46 22.98
N ALA A 709 -64.26 67.46 23.51
CA ALA A 709 -65.59 67.64 24.08
C ALA A 709 -65.58 68.53 25.35
N GLU A 710 -64.56 68.40 26.21
CA GLU A 710 -64.40 69.26 27.40
C GLU A 710 -64.20 70.75 27.07
N LYS A 711 -63.85 71.12 25.83
CA LYS A 711 -63.64 72.51 25.41
C LYS A 711 -64.87 73.24 24.88
N GLN A 712 -66.04 72.61 24.86
CA GLN A 712 -67.30 73.24 24.44
C GLN A 712 -68.41 73.23 25.51
N GLY A 713 -68.14 72.68 26.69
CA GLY A 713 -69.07 72.71 27.83
C GLY A 713 -68.80 73.86 28.80
N THR A 714 -69.85 74.61 29.16
CA THR A 714 -69.92 75.51 30.34
C THR A 714 -69.24 76.89 30.24
N PHE A 715 -69.94 77.82 29.56
CA PHE A 715 -69.88 79.26 29.87
C PHE A 715 -71.31 79.76 30.14
N THR A 716 -71.65 80.11 31.39
CA THR A 716 -72.68 81.12 31.76
C THR A 716 -72.76 81.30 33.29
N SER A 717 -72.56 82.53 33.77
CA SER A 717 -73.20 83.20 34.94
C SER A 717 -73.33 82.54 36.34
N SER A 718 -73.28 83.24 37.48
CA SER A 718 -72.55 84.46 37.91
C SER A 718 -72.98 84.86 39.35
N SER A 719 -72.08 84.81 40.34
CA SER A 719 -72.20 85.57 41.61
C SER A 719 -70.91 85.46 42.44
N GLY A 720 -70.35 86.60 42.88
CA GLY A 720 -69.27 86.64 43.88
C GLY A 720 -69.81 86.83 45.31
N PRO A 721 -69.00 87.28 46.29
CA PRO A 721 -67.60 87.74 46.17
C PRO A 721 -66.61 87.16 47.21
N GLY A 722 -65.31 87.38 46.99
CA GLY A 722 -64.32 87.55 48.07
C GLY A 722 -63.05 86.70 48.03
N THR A 723 -61.88 87.37 47.92
CA THR A 723 -60.53 86.97 48.45
C THR A 723 -59.88 85.66 47.93
N VAL A 724 -58.57 85.56 47.62
CA VAL A 724 -57.39 86.47 47.76
C VAL A 724 -56.42 86.27 46.57
N GLY A 725 -55.77 87.34 46.09
CA GLY A 725 -54.36 87.33 45.65
C GLY A 725 -53.98 86.86 44.23
N GLY A 726 -52.86 87.40 43.72
CA GLY A 726 -52.14 86.91 42.52
C GLY A 726 -52.25 87.77 41.26
N SER A 727 -51.42 88.81 41.12
CA SER A 727 -51.36 89.68 39.93
C SER A 727 -50.37 89.21 38.86
N SER A 728 -50.51 89.74 37.63
CA SER A 728 -49.84 89.30 36.40
C SER A 728 -48.63 90.14 35.96
N HIS A 729 -47.89 89.62 34.97
CA HIS A 729 -46.80 90.26 34.20
C HIS A 729 -45.49 90.54 35.00
N GLY A 730 -44.32 90.69 34.36
CA GLY A 730 -43.97 90.65 32.94
C GLY A 730 -42.44 90.52 32.73
N ALA A 731 -41.98 90.36 31.48
CA ALA A 731 -40.58 90.01 31.18
C ALA A 731 -39.62 91.20 31.06
N ALA A 732 -38.33 91.01 31.41
CA ALA A 732 -37.19 91.74 30.82
C ALA A 732 -35.85 90.98 31.00
N ALA A 733 -34.92 91.26 30.09
CA ALA A 733 -33.70 90.51 29.76
C ALA A 733 -32.43 90.75 30.64
N GLY A 734 -31.41 89.92 30.39
CA GLY A 734 -29.98 90.08 30.75
C GLY A 734 -29.54 89.38 32.05
N SER A 735 -28.26 89.09 32.32
CA SER A 735 -26.98 88.99 31.59
C SER A 735 -25.88 88.90 32.68
N PHE A 736 -24.70 88.32 32.39
CA PHE A 736 -23.61 87.95 33.34
C PHE A 736 -24.01 86.89 34.40
N ASP A 737 -23.29 85.78 34.64
CA ASP A 737 -21.85 85.44 34.66
C ASP A 737 -21.15 85.79 36.00
N ILE A 738 -20.17 84.94 36.38
CA ILE A 738 -19.47 84.86 37.69
C ILE A 738 -20.37 84.30 38.82
N GLY A 739 -19.93 83.39 39.70
CA GLY A 739 -18.64 82.68 39.81
C GLY A 739 -18.12 82.60 41.25
N ARG A 740 -17.23 81.62 41.53
CA ARG A 740 -16.75 81.18 42.89
C ARG A 740 -17.86 80.53 43.73
N GLY A 741 -17.57 79.61 44.66
CA GLY A 741 -16.31 79.02 45.13
C GLY A 741 -16.60 78.23 46.43
N ASN A 742 -15.66 77.66 47.18
CA ASN A 742 -14.22 77.41 47.05
C ASN A 742 -13.81 76.56 48.28
N ASN A 743 -12.91 75.56 48.17
CA ASN A 743 -12.23 74.91 49.32
C ASN A 743 -13.14 74.12 50.33
N SER A 744 -12.65 73.26 51.24
CA SER A 744 -11.34 72.59 51.45
C SER A 744 -11.47 71.50 52.54
N GLY A 745 -10.47 70.60 52.65
CA GLY A 745 -10.29 69.64 53.75
C GLY A 745 -10.92 68.29 53.42
N GLU A 746 -10.17 67.19 53.21
CA GLU A 746 -9.15 66.52 54.03
C GLU A 746 -9.70 65.81 55.28
N ALA A 747 -9.37 64.51 55.35
CA ALA A 747 -9.10 63.70 56.55
C ALA A 747 -10.23 63.56 57.62
N ALA A 748 -10.44 62.42 58.27
CA ALA A 748 -9.58 61.25 58.44
C ALA A 748 -10.40 60.01 58.88
N THR A 749 -9.74 58.84 58.97
CA THR A 749 -9.88 57.78 60.01
C THR A 749 -11.26 57.33 60.54
N ALA A 750 -11.50 56.06 60.90
CA ALA A 750 -10.77 54.79 60.79
C ALA A 750 -11.69 53.66 61.33
N TYR A 751 -11.16 52.44 61.51
CA TYR A 751 -11.82 51.24 62.06
C TYR A 751 -12.93 50.65 61.17
N GLY A 752 -13.13 49.33 61.12
CA GLY A 752 -12.32 48.24 61.70
C GLY A 752 -12.94 46.87 61.36
N GLY A 753 -12.12 45.84 61.23
CA GLY A 753 -12.59 44.44 61.12
C GLY A 753 -12.97 43.83 62.48
N PRO A 754 -13.14 42.50 62.62
CA PRO A 754 -12.79 41.43 61.65
C PRO A 754 -13.91 40.41 61.38
N GLY A 755 -13.64 39.39 60.54
CA GLY A 755 -14.54 38.23 60.39
C GLY A 755 -14.18 37.27 59.24
N ALA A 756 -13.43 36.20 59.55
CA ALA A 756 -13.32 34.99 58.73
C ALA A 756 -14.18 33.88 59.40
N GLU A 757 -14.43 32.68 58.87
CA GLU A 757 -13.81 31.94 57.75
C GLU A 757 -14.76 30.82 57.22
N TRP A 758 -14.43 30.23 56.05
CA TRP A 758 -14.91 28.94 55.47
C TRP A 758 -16.41 28.64 55.23
N GLY A 759 -16.67 28.03 54.05
CA GLY A 759 -17.92 27.34 53.68
C GLY A 759 -17.91 26.94 52.19
N ARG A 760 -18.36 25.73 51.83
CA ARG A 760 -18.23 25.19 50.45
C ARG A 760 -19.53 24.55 49.92
N ARG A 761 -19.73 24.71 48.59
CA ARG A 761 -20.52 23.89 47.62
C ARG A 761 -22.03 24.17 47.36
N ASN A 762 -22.27 24.45 46.07
CA ASN A 762 -23.30 23.87 45.16
C ASN A 762 -24.73 24.48 45.04
N SER A 763 -24.97 25.08 43.85
CA SER A 763 -26.14 24.95 42.92
C SER A 763 -27.58 24.93 43.49
N GLU A 764 -28.52 25.78 43.08
CA GLU A 764 -29.06 26.02 41.72
C GLU A 764 -29.86 27.38 41.61
N GLY A 765 -30.33 27.73 40.40
CA GLY A 765 -31.62 28.44 40.21
C GLY A 765 -31.64 29.95 39.83
N SER A 766 -32.09 30.26 38.59
CA SER A 766 -32.71 31.53 38.08
C SER A 766 -32.02 32.90 38.35
N VAL A 767 -31.59 33.68 37.34
CA VAL A 767 -32.40 34.51 36.40
C VAL A 767 -33.16 35.68 37.06
N VAL A 768 -32.70 36.92 36.81
CA VAL A 768 -33.47 38.09 36.30
C VAL A 768 -32.52 39.21 35.81
N ASP A 769 -33.05 40.14 35.01
CA ASP A 769 -32.36 41.22 34.28
C ASP A 769 -31.64 42.30 35.12
N GLY A 770 -30.71 43.03 34.47
CA GLY A 770 -29.92 44.12 35.06
C GLY A 770 -29.40 45.18 34.07
N LEU A 771 -30.33 46.00 33.54
CA LEU A 771 -30.14 47.30 32.87
C LEU A 771 -29.29 47.44 31.58
N LEU A 772 -29.89 48.19 30.67
CA LEU A 772 -29.37 48.75 29.41
C LEU A 772 -28.20 49.74 29.60
N ASP A 773 -27.18 49.61 28.75
CA ASP A 773 -26.40 50.72 28.16
C ASP A 773 -25.59 50.16 26.96
N GLY A 774 -25.44 50.78 25.78
CA GLY A 774 -26.08 51.97 25.22
C GLY A 774 -25.49 52.34 23.84
N GLN A 775 -26.22 52.10 22.73
CA GLN A 775 -25.92 52.50 21.31
C GLN A 775 -24.60 51.92 20.71
N GLU A 776 -24.44 51.65 19.39
CA GLU A 776 -25.33 51.68 18.21
C GLU A 776 -24.79 50.69 17.12
N PRO A 777 -25.63 49.97 16.35
CA PRO A 777 -25.16 48.98 15.37
C PRO A 777 -24.98 49.53 13.94
N SER A 778 -23.82 49.26 13.31
CA SER A 778 -23.56 49.58 11.90
C SER A 778 -24.03 48.47 10.94
N PHE A 779 -24.97 48.79 10.06
CA PHE A 779 -25.60 47.85 9.14
C PHE A 779 -24.85 47.68 7.80
N TRP A 780 -24.82 46.44 7.30
CA TRP A 780 -24.26 46.09 5.99
C TRP A 780 -25.29 46.24 4.87
N GLY A 781 -24.88 46.79 3.73
CA GLY A 781 -25.69 46.92 2.51
C GLY A 781 -25.21 46.01 1.37
N ALA A 782 -26.15 45.47 0.60
CA ALA A 782 -25.93 44.39 -0.39
C ALA A 782 -25.14 44.77 -1.68
N ARG A 783 -24.27 45.80 -1.63
CA ARG A 783 -23.38 46.21 -2.74
C ARG A 783 -21.95 46.58 -2.34
N GLY A 784 -21.46 46.06 -1.21
CA GLY A 784 -20.03 45.73 -1.01
C GLY A 784 -18.98 46.79 -1.38
N VAL A 785 -19.08 48.01 -0.84
CA VAL A 785 -17.99 49.01 -0.89
C VAL A 785 -17.69 49.49 0.53
N LEU A 786 -16.42 49.44 0.92
CA LEU A 786 -15.96 49.69 2.30
C LEU A 786 -15.12 50.98 2.34
N LEU A 787 -15.57 51.98 3.11
CA LEU A 787 -14.97 53.32 3.16
C LEU A 787 -14.40 53.65 4.56
N ASN A 788 -13.08 53.49 4.71
CA ASN A 788 -12.34 53.92 5.89
C ASN A 788 -11.88 55.40 5.77
N PRO A 789 -12.13 56.25 6.79
CA PRO A 789 -11.39 57.49 6.99
C PRO A 789 -9.94 57.20 7.48
N ARG A 790 -8.96 57.97 7.00
CA ARG A 790 -7.53 57.80 7.35
C ARG A 790 -7.04 58.81 8.39
N ARG A 791 -6.22 58.38 9.35
CA ARG A 791 -5.10 59.13 10.01
C ARG A 791 -4.13 58.10 10.62
N SER A 792 -2.86 57.94 10.22
CA SER A 792 -1.70 58.85 10.11
C SER A 792 -0.78 58.83 11.34
N LEU A 793 0.24 57.97 11.28
CA LEU A 793 1.58 58.03 11.90
C LEU A 793 1.79 58.88 13.18
N ARG A 794 2.34 58.23 14.21
CA ARG A 794 3.61 58.69 14.82
C ARG A 794 4.42 57.54 15.42
N VAL A 795 5.73 57.57 15.22
CA VAL A 795 6.72 56.70 15.86
C VAL A 795 7.24 57.39 17.12
N ILE A 796 7.41 56.65 18.20
CA ILE A 796 8.23 57.04 19.36
C ILE A 796 9.04 55.81 19.78
N ASN A 797 10.36 55.87 19.60
CA ASN A 797 11.27 55.00 20.36
C ASN A 797 11.46 55.59 21.75
N ARG A 798 11.58 54.74 22.77
CA ARG A 798 12.56 54.97 23.84
C ARG A 798 12.90 53.68 24.59
N ASP A 799 14.21 53.53 24.77
CA ASP A 799 14.93 52.82 25.84
C ASP A 799 14.43 51.40 26.22
#